data_AF-A0A5E6N236-F1
#
_entry.id   AF-A0A5E6N236-F1
#
_cell.length_a   1.000
_cell.length_b   1.000
_cell.length_c   1.000
_cell.angle_alpha   90.00
_cell.angle_beta   90.00
_cell.angle_gamma   90.00
#
_symmetry.space_group_name_H-M   'P 1'
#
loop_
_entity.id
_entity.type
_entity.pdbx_description
1 polymer ?
#
loop_
_entity_poly.entity_id
_entity_poly.type
_entity_poly.pdbx_seq_one_letter_code
_entity_poly.pdbx_strand_id
1 'polypeptide(L)'
;MKNKLTNKFLVVSIILVSLNAFSVVLSPIITISTNHVGATAGTAITPVTITNTGSGIYYYSISPAIRNGLSFNKETGTISGAPIVAADPVTYVITAYGFYFFDDTATVVIAVGAGTINLALGKPATQSSTFLYHSINPVAGYAVDGNTDGYFLNKSTTHTEYAQGAWWQVDLGSKKDIKQIIIYNRTDCCVNRLSNYQVSISNKADFSTHTYQQDFHVAPNPRKIIQLDASGKQGRYVRIQLLDSDYLSLAEVQVMGVGSLHFAEVDYSSAQNDFGGFNNVPNYANKTAFAAIKADGSIMAWGNSNNGGTSALSESGYTKIYSNLYAFAALKADGSIVAWGSLSHGGTGAPSDNGYTKIYSNGHTFAALKADGSITAWGYEDTGVPSGNGYTKIYSTNGAFAALKADGSITAWGNSNSGGIGAPSGNGYTKIYSTDTAFAALKADGSIVAWGNSGHGGSGAPSGNSYTKIYSTNNAFAALKVDGSIKAWGGPDSGGENTPTDKGYIKIYSTATAFAALKADGSIKVWDDPDSGGANAPTDKGYIKIYSTAYSFAALKADGSITVWGDSFTGGGNTSSVPTDKGYIKIYSTATAFAALKADGSITAWGGSNSGGTDAPSGSGYTKIYSTERAFVAVKADGSITAWGDSTYGGTIPTSINAKVVSYTMNGDISVDIEPIHRTTGHKSAAFVGGYNTIDAPTRMTWSLNAGLSKFSVVFTIWIRVQSIRFT
;
A
#
# COMPACT_ATOMS: atom_id res chain seq x y z
N MET A 1 -86.16 76.80 -4.38
CA MET A 1 -87.30 75.85 -4.29
C MET A 1 -86.95 74.57 -5.04
N LYS A 2 -87.13 73.41 -4.38
CA LYS A 2 -87.19 72.03 -4.90
C LYS A 2 -85.91 71.39 -5.49
N ASN A 3 -85.46 70.33 -4.79
CA ASN A 3 -84.85 69.07 -5.21
C ASN A 3 -84.32 68.95 -6.66
N LYS A 4 -83.10 68.42 -6.80
CA LYS A 4 -82.91 67.21 -7.63
C LYS A 4 -81.62 66.47 -7.33
N LEU A 5 -81.80 65.14 -7.40
CA LEU A 5 -80.94 64.04 -7.00
C LEU A 5 -79.48 64.08 -7.47
N THR A 6 -78.67 63.57 -6.55
CA THR A 6 -77.31 63.06 -6.60
C THR A 6 -77.08 62.04 -7.72
N ASN A 7 -76.04 62.27 -8.51
CA ASN A 7 -75.24 61.23 -9.17
C ASN A 7 -73.83 61.82 -9.38
N LYS A 8 -72.85 61.39 -8.58
CA LYS A 8 -71.43 61.63 -8.87
C LYS A 8 -70.73 60.28 -8.97
N PHE A 9 -70.39 59.93 -10.19
CA PHE A 9 -69.53 58.82 -10.54
C PHE A 9 -68.13 59.05 -9.95
N LEU A 10 -67.65 58.08 -9.17
CA LEU A 10 -66.25 57.99 -8.78
C LEU A 10 -65.55 57.09 -9.80
N VAL A 11 -64.51 57.65 -10.42
CA VAL A 11 -63.57 56.94 -11.30
C VAL A 11 -62.82 55.90 -10.47
N VAL A 12 -62.92 54.62 -10.83
CA VAL A 12 -62.09 53.56 -10.24
C VAL A 12 -60.78 53.50 -11.03
N SER A 13 -59.70 54.02 -10.44
CA SER A 13 -58.34 53.80 -10.91
C SER A 13 -57.93 52.35 -10.63
N ILE A 14 -57.51 51.62 -11.67
CA ILE A 14 -56.85 50.32 -11.54
C ILE A 14 -55.44 50.60 -11.02
N ILE A 15 -55.18 50.30 -9.75
CA ILE A 15 -53.82 50.21 -9.21
C ILE A 15 -53.37 48.76 -9.42
N LEU A 16 -52.47 48.55 -10.38
CA LEU A 16 -51.63 47.35 -10.42
C LEU A 16 -50.71 47.39 -9.19
N VAL A 17 -50.87 46.44 -8.28
CA VAL A 17 -49.85 46.12 -7.28
C VAL A 17 -49.09 44.90 -7.79
N SER A 18 -47.81 45.08 -8.13
CA SER A 18 -46.92 43.96 -8.44
C SER A 18 -46.73 43.12 -7.18
N LEU A 19 -47.25 41.89 -7.18
CA LEU A 19 -46.81 40.89 -6.20
C LEU A 19 -45.36 40.52 -6.53
N ASN A 20 -44.43 40.89 -5.67
CA ASN A 20 -43.10 40.31 -5.67
C ASN A 20 -43.26 38.80 -5.47
N ALA A 21 -42.99 38.02 -6.51
CA ALA A 21 -42.90 36.57 -6.41
C ALA A 21 -41.72 36.22 -5.51
N PHE A 22 -42.00 35.83 -4.27
CA PHE A 22 -41.05 35.04 -3.49
C PHE A 22 -40.92 33.68 -4.18
N SER A 23 -39.79 33.43 -4.82
CA SER A 23 -39.44 32.09 -5.30
C SER A 23 -39.39 31.14 -4.11
N VAL A 24 -40.43 30.32 -3.94
CA VAL A 24 -40.40 29.20 -3.00
C VAL A 24 -39.42 28.19 -3.58
N VAL A 25 -38.29 27.97 -2.90
CA VAL A 25 -37.33 26.93 -3.29
C VAL A 25 -38.01 25.58 -3.04
N LEU A 26 -38.43 24.91 -4.11
CA LEU A 26 -39.20 23.66 -4.07
C LEU A 26 -38.33 22.40 -3.94
N SER A 27 -37.01 22.55 -4.05
CA SER A 27 -36.03 21.46 -3.93
C SER A 27 -35.13 21.66 -2.71
N PRO A 28 -34.66 20.59 -2.05
CA PRO A 28 -33.56 20.70 -1.12
C PRO A 28 -32.32 21.22 -1.86
N ILE A 29 -31.50 22.00 -1.15
CA ILE A 29 -30.22 22.51 -1.68
C ILE A 29 -29.19 22.24 -0.61
N ILE A 30 -28.42 21.17 -0.80
CA ILE A 30 -27.45 20.70 0.18
C ILE A 30 -26.03 21.11 -0.17
N THR A 31 -25.30 21.54 0.85
CA THR A 31 -23.86 21.83 0.77
C THR A 31 -23.15 21.01 1.83
N ILE A 32 -21.93 20.58 1.50
CA ILE A 32 -21.12 19.71 2.36
C ILE A 32 -19.95 20.49 2.95
N SER A 33 -19.60 20.23 4.22
CA SER A 33 -18.53 20.95 4.91
C SER A 33 -17.15 20.76 4.27
N THR A 34 -16.94 19.63 3.59
CA THR A 34 -15.76 19.35 2.76
C THR A 34 -16.08 18.31 1.69
N ASN A 35 -15.49 18.45 0.51
CA ASN A 35 -15.57 17.46 -0.57
C ASN A 35 -14.41 16.44 -0.53
N HIS A 36 -13.45 16.58 0.39
CA HIS A 36 -12.34 15.66 0.57
C HIS A 36 -11.93 15.51 2.04
N VAL A 37 -11.70 14.27 2.48
CA VAL A 37 -11.23 13.93 3.83
C VAL A 37 -10.01 13.03 3.71
N GLY A 38 -8.86 13.52 4.18
CA GLY A 38 -7.69 12.68 4.46
C GLY A 38 -7.77 12.20 5.91
N ALA A 39 -7.88 10.89 6.12
CA ALA A 39 -8.04 10.29 7.43
C ALA A 39 -6.95 9.26 7.72
N THR A 40 -6.74 8.93 8.99
CA THR A 40 -5.73 7.95 9.43
C THR A 40 -6.42 6.84 10.20
N ALA A 41 -6.07 5.59 9.88
CA ALA A 41 -6.50 4.43 10.64
C ALA A 41 -6.19 4.61 12.14
N GLY A 42 -7.20 4.42 12.99
CA GLY A 42 -7.17 4.63 14.44
C GLY A 42 -7.53 6.04 14.91
N THR A 43 -7.74 7.03 14.04
CA THR A 43 -8.00 8.43 14.42
C THR A 43 -9.36 8.91 13.95
N ALA A 44 -10.19 9.43 14.86
CA ALA A 44 -11.50 9.99 14.50
C ALA A 44 -11.38 11.12 13.46
N ILE A 45 -12.21 11.08 12.40
CA ILE A 45 -12.30 12.18 11.45
C ILE A 45 -13.02 13.37 12.07
N THR A 46 -12.69 14.58 11.59
CA THR A 46 -13.59 15.72 11.76
C THR A 46 -14.90 15.39 11.03
N PRO A 47 -16.07 15.46 11.70
CA PRO A 47 -17.33 15.09 11.06
C PRO A 47 -17.60 15.90 9.80
N VAL A 48 -18.01 15.22 8.74
CA VAL A 48 -18.48 15.85 7.50
C VAL A 48 -19.96 16.13 7.66
N THR A 49 -20.34 17.40 7.70
CA THR A 49 -21.72 17.83 7.96
C THR A 49 -22.37 18.34 6.69
N ILE A 50 -23.70 18.26 6.64
CA ILE A 50 -24.53 18.76 5.55
C ILE A 50 -25.32 19.98 6.03
N THR A 51 -25.33 21.04 5.21
CA THR A 51 -26.16 22.22 5.41
C THR A 51 -27.18 22.29 4.29
N ASN A 52 -28.47 22.34 4.64
CA ASN A 52 -29.56 22.51 3.68
C ASN A 52 -30.09 23.95 3.71
N THR A 53 -30.19 24.57 2.54
CA THR A 53 -30.74 25.92 2.35
C THR A 53 -32.03 25.93 1.50
N GLY A 54 -32.44 24.76 1.01
CA GLY A 54 -33.66 24.57 0.23
C GLY A 54 -34.85 24.09 1.07
N SER A 55 -35.77 23.37 0.41
CA SER A 55 -36.94 22.81 1.08
C SER A 55 -36.59 21.76 2.14
N GLY A 56 -37.54 21.43 3.02
CA GLY A 56 -37.36 20.40 4.05
C GLY A 56 -36.94 19.03 3.49
N ILE A 57 -36.17 18.28 4.29
CA ILE A 57 -35.63 16.96 3.95
C ILE A 57 -36.32 15.90 4.79
N TYR A 58 -36.71 14.79 4.16
CA TYR A 58 -37.34 13.65 4.81
C TYR A 58 -36.30 12.67 5.39
N TYR A 59 -35.24 12.34 4.63
CA TYR A 59 -34.05 11.63 5.12
C TYR A 59 -32.87 11.79 4.15
N TYR A 60 -31.69 11.36 4.60
CA TYR A 60 -30.49 11.27 3.79
C TYR A 60 -30.10 9.81 3.53
N SER A 61 -29.50 9.56 2.37
CA SER A 61 -28.83 8.30 2.06
C SER A 61 -27.39 8.55 1.62
N ILE A 62 -26.56 7.51 1.67
CA ILE A 62 -25.17 7.55 1.23
C ILE A 62 -24.86 6.32 0.38
N SER A 63 -24.13 6.52 -0.72
CA SER A 63 -23.66 5.44 -1.60
C SER A 63 -22.20 5.67 -2.02
N PRO A 64 -21.31 4.67 -1.88
CA PRO A 64 -21.56 3.34 -1.33
C PRO A 64 -21.83 3.38 0.18
N ALA A 65 -22.31 2.29 0.76
CA ALA A 65 -22.51 2.20 2.21
C ALA A 65 -21.22 2.50 2.98
N ILE A 66 -21.32 3.29 4.05
CA ILE A 66 -20.17 3.72 4.84
C ILE A 66 -19.61 2.58 5.70
N ARG A 67 -18.28 2.49 5.82
CA ARG A 67 -17.57 1.39 6.52
C ARG A 67 -16.25 1.87 7.14
N ASN A 68 -15.41 0.91 7.54
CA ASN A 68 -14.09 1.14 8.09
C ASN A 68 -14.14 1.86 9.44
N GLY A 69 -15.18 1.71 10.26
CA GLY A 69 -15.34 2.46 11.52
C GLY A 69 -15.86 3.89 11.35
N LEU A 70 -16.22 4.27 10.12
CA LEU A 70 -17.03 5.45 9.85
C LEU A 70 -18.53 5.12 9.92
N SER A 71 -19.33 6.10 10.35
CA SER A 71 -20.77 6.03 10.51
C SER A 71 -21.45 7.17 9.76
N PHE A 72 -22.68 6.95 9.33
CA PHE A 72 -23.50 7.93 8.62
C PHE A 72 -24.84 8.10 9.34
N ASN A 73 -25.17 9.32 9.69
CA ASN A 73 -26.44 9.66 10.31
C ASN A 73 -27.47 9.98 9.22
N LYS A 74 -28.51 9.15 9.10
CA LYS A 74 -29.56 9.30 8.06
C LYS A 74 -30.50 10.48 8.28
N GLU A 75 -30.53 11.07 9.46
CA GLU A 75 -31.37 12.23 9.78
C GLU A 75 -30.65 13.54 9.44
N THR A 76 -29.32 13.58 9.61
CA THR A 76 -28.53 14.81 9.43
C THR A 76 -27.59 14.79 8.22
N GLY A 77 -27.41 13.65 7.58
CA GLY A 77 -26.43 13.46 6.51
C GLY A 77 -24.96 13.46 6.99
N THR A 78 -24.74 13.49 8.31
CA THR A 78 -23.39 13.61 8.88
C THR A 78 -22.61 12.31 8.78
N ILE A 79 -21.35 12.41 8.33
CA ILE A 79 -20.38 11.31 8.36
C ILE A 79 -19.41 11.54 9.53
N SER A 80 -19.18 10.52 10.36
CA SER A 80 -18.28 10.61 11.52
C SER A 80 -17.60 9.28 11.82
N GLY A 81 -16.79 9.19 12.87
CA GLY A 81 -16.15 7.95 13.34
C GLY A 81 -14.64 7.93 13.14
N ALA A 82 -14.01 6.83 13.55
CA ALA A 82 -12.57 6.62 13.40
C ALA A 82 -12.34 5.52 12.36
N PRO A 83 -11.69 5.83 11.22
CA PRO A 83 -11.28 4.82 10.28
C PRO A 83 -10.44 3.76 10.99
N ILE A 84 -10.61 2.47 10.71
CA ILE A 84 -9.93 1.42 11.48
C ILE A 84 -8.68 0.92 10.76
N VAL A 85 -8.73 0.83 9.43
CA VAL A 85 -7.62 0.37 8.58
C VAL A 85 -7.36 1.31 7.41
N ALA A 86 -6.17 1.24 6.83
CA ALA A 86 -5.89 1.92 5.57
C ALA A 86 -6.84 1.41 4.48
N ALA A 87 -7.35 2.32 3.64
CA ALA A 87 -8.21 1.99 2.52
C ALA A 87 -7.96 2.94 1.36
N ASP A 88 -8.09 2.40 0.13
CA ASP A 88 -8.08 3.21 -1.09
C ASP A 88 -9.16 4.31 -1.00
N PRO A 89 -8.95 5.50 -1.59
CA PRO A 89 -9.94 6.57 -1.56
C PRO A 89 -11.30 6.13 -2.08
N VAL A 90 -12.36 6.39 -1.30
CA VAL A 90 -13.74 6.09 -1.68
C VAL A 90 -14.50 7.39 -1.89
N THR A 91 -15.16 7.53 -3.04
CA THR A 91 -16.10 8.63 -3.29
C THR A 91 -17.48 8.23 -2.78
N TYR A 92 -18.03 9.00 -1.85
CA TYR A 92 -19.37 8.86 -1.33
C TYR A 92 -20.28 9.92 -1.93
N VAL A 93 -21.44 9.50 -2.42
CA VAL A 93 -22.54 10.34 -2.87
C VAL A 93 -23.59 10.34 -1.77
N ILE A 94 -23.89 11.52 -1.23
CA ILE A 94 -24.92 11.74 -0.23
C ILE A 94 -26.12 12.32 -0.96
N THR A 95 -27.28 11.67 -0.84
CA THR A 95 -28.53 12.12 -1.45
C THR A 95 -29.50 12.56 -0.36
N ALA A 96 -29.98 13.79 -0.46
CA ALA A 96 -31.05 14.32 0.38
C ALA A 96 -32.39 14.18 -0.34
N TYR A 97 -33.32 13.47 0.28
CA TYR A 97 -34.66 13.27 -0.27
C TYR A 97 -35.63 14.32 0.26
N GLY A 98 -36.19 15.12 -0.64
CA GLY A 98 -37.18 16.14 -0.31
C GLY A 98 -38.60 15.58 -0.16
N PHE A 99 -39.47 16.30 0.55
CA PHE A 99 -40.88 15.89 0.77
C PHE A 99 -41.75 15.88 -0.50
N TYR A 100 -41.28 16.43 -1.62
CA TYR A 100 -42.04 16.58 -2.87
C TYR A 100 -41.35 15.95 -4.10
N PHE A 101 -40.57 14.88 -3.89
CA PHE A 101 -39.86 14.14 -4.95
C PHE A 101 -38.78 14.92 -5.71
N PHE A 102 -38.28 15.99 -5.10
CA PHE A 102 -37.07 16.69 -5.56
C PHE A 102 -35.93 16.34 -4.62
N ASP A 103 -34.83 15.85 -5.19
CA ASP A 103 -33.65 15.41 -4.45
C ASP A 103 -32.45 16.26 -4.84
N ASP A 104 -31.48 16.33 -3.94
CA ASP A 104 -30.19 16.95 -4.22
C ASP A 104 -29.05 16.04 -3.73
N THR A 105 -27.88 16.17 -4.34
CA THR A 105 -26.73 15.30 -4.09
C THR A 105 -25.45 16.08 -3.84
N ALA A 106 -24.67 15.61 -2.88
CA ALA A 106 -23.32 16.10 -2.61
C ALA A 106 -22.32 14.94 -2.60
N THR A 107 -21.07 15.20 -2.97
CA THR A 107 -20.03 14.16 -3.00
C THR A 107 -18.87 14.49 -2.06
N VAL A 108 -18.36 13.47 -1.37
CA VAL A 108 -17.13 13.56 -0.57
C VAL A 108 -16.22 12.38 -0.85
N VAL A 109 -14.93 12.65 -1.05
CA VAL A 109 -13.90 11.61 -1.17
C VAL A 109 -13.25 11.40 0.20
N ILE A 110 -13.25 10.18 0.73
CA ILE A 110 -12.56 9.84 1.98
C ILE A 110 -11.40 8.89 1.65
N ALA A 111 -10.17 9.34 1.93
CA ALA A 111 -8.95 8.57 1.80
C ALA A 111 -8.42 8.19 3.19
N VAL A 112 -8.14 6.91 3.44
CA VAL A 112 -7.68 6.43 4.76
C VAL A 112 -6.26 5.89 4.67
N GLY A 113 -5.30 6.58 5.26
CA GLY A 113 -3.92 6.14 5.38
C GLY A 113 -3.71 5.09 6.48
N ALA A 114 -2.64 4.29 6.36
CA ALA A 114 -2.20 3.38 7.42
C ALA A 114 -1.84 4.13 8.69
N GLY A 115 -2.09 3.51 9.85
CA GLY A 115 -1.69 4.05 11.15
C GLY A 115 -0.19 4.34 11.15
N THR A 116 0.19 5.49 11.70
CA THR A 116 1.59 5.94 11.72
C THR A 116 2.36 5.26 12.85
N ILE A 117 3.62 4.87 12.60
CA ILE A 117 4.55 4.40 13.63
C ILE A 117 5.57 5.47 13.99
N ASN A 118 6.17 5.38 15.17
CA ASN A 118 7.32 6.21 15.53
C ASN A 118 8.56 5.74 14.75
N LEU A 119 8.86 6.41 13.65
CA LEU A 119 10.01 6.17 12.79
C LEU A 119 11.35 6.48 13.46
N ALA A 120 11.34 7.30 14.52
CA ALA A 120 12.53 7.71 15.25
C ALA A 120 12.92 6.70 16.34
N LEU A 121 12.04 5.80 16.75
CA LEU A 121 12.30 4.84 17.84
C LEU A 121 13.57 4.02 17.57
N GLY A 122 14.54 4.12 18.49
CA GLY A 122 15.84 3.45 18.45
C GLY A 122 16.81 3.96 17.39
N LYS A 123 16.52 5.09 16.71
CA LYS A 123 17.35 5.60 15.62
C LYS A 123 18.58 6.37 16.11
N PRO A 124 19.65 6.48 15.28
CA PRO A 124 20.77 7.34 15.60
C PRO A 124 20.32 8.80 15.74
N ALA A 125 20.59 9.38 16.91
CA ALA A 125 20.32 10.77 17.21
C ALA A 125 21.61 11.48 17.65
N THR A 126 21.74 12.76 17.32
CA THR A 126 22.84 13.62 17.72
C THR A 126 22.32 14.95 18.26
N GLN A 127 23.13 15.64 19.05
CA GLN A 127 22.82 16.95 19.60
C GLN A 127 24.05 17.86 19.52
N SER A 128 23.85 19.17 19.54
CA SER A 128 24.90 20.18 19.35
C SER A 128 26.04 20.07 20.38
N SER A 129 25.70 19.69 21.60
CA SER A 129 26.62 19.45 22.70
C SER A 129 25.93 18.57 23.75
N THR A 130 26.68 17.99 24.67
CA THR A 130 26.11 17.18 25.77
C THR A 130 26.58 17.75 27.09
N PHE A 131 25.66 18.23 27.92
CA PHE A 131 25.98 18.74 29.25
C PHE A 131 25.91 17.62 30.28
N LEU A 132 27.06 17.25 30.83
CA LEU A 132 27.15 16.28 31.91
C LEU A 132 26.69 16.91 33.22
N TYR A 133 25.65 16.34 33.84
CA TYR A 133 25.18 16.77 35.14
C TYR A 133 25.43 15.67 36.17
N HIS A 134 26.42 15.88 37.04
CA HIS A 134 26.86 14.89 38.03
C HIS A 134 27.15 13.52 37.36
N SER A 135 26.43 12.47 37.74
CA SER A 135 26.56 11.10 37.22
C SER A 135 25.57 10.79 36.09
N ILE A 136 24.83 11.78 35.59
CA ILE A 136 23.87 11.62 34.48
C ILE A 136 24.57 12.07 33.19
N ASN A 137 24.53 11.19 32.18
CA ASN A 137 24.99 11.47 30.82
C ASN A 137 23.78 11.57 29.87
N PRO A 138 23.19 12.76 29.70
CA PRO A 138 21.93 12.97 28.98
C PRO A 138 22.16 13.01 27.45
N VAL A 139 22.49 11.84 26.89
CA VAL A 139 22.81 11.65 25.47
C VAL A 139 21.59 11.84 24.58
N ALA A 140 21.82 12.24 23.32
CA ALA A 140 20.76 12.46 22.32
C ALA A 140 19.82 11.26 22.12
N GLY A 141 20.32 10.03 22.32
CA GLY A 141 19.55 8.80 22.14
C GLY A 141 18.39 8.60 23.12
N TYR A 142 18.33 9.35 24.23
CA TYR A 142 17.19 9.28 25.15
C TYR A 142 15.90 9.78 24.51
N ALA A 143 15.97 10.79 23.63
CA ALA A 143 14.78 11.30 22.94
C ALA A 143 14.24 10.38 21.83
N VAL A 144 14.73 9.16 21.71
CA VAL A 144 14.27 8.15 20.75
C VAL A 144 14.19 6.76 21.37
N ASP A 145 14.25 6.62 22.68
CA ASP A 145 14.22 5.31 23.33
C ASP A 145 12.80 4.83 23.66
N GLY A 146 11.79 5.67 23.43
CA GLY A 146 10.38 5.39 23.66
C GLY A 146 9.91 5.74 25.07
N ASN A 147 10.78 6.26 25.94
CA ASN A 147 10.43 6.70 27.28
C ASN A 147 10.04 8.19 27.28
N THR A 148 8.76 8.47 27.50
CA THR A 148 8.22 9.84 27.46
C THR A 148 8.36 10.60 28.79
N ASP A 149 9.13 10.07 29.75
CA ASP A 149 9.28 10.66 31.08
C ASP A 149 10.12 11.94 31.06
N GLY A 150 9.49 13.07 31.30
CA GLY A 150 10.13 14.38 31.32
C GLY A 150 10.88 14.73 32.62
N TYR A 151 10.88 13.85 33.63
CA TYR A 151 11.59 14.11 34.89
C TYR A 151 13.10 13.81 34.74
N PHE A 152 13.94 14.84 34.82
CA PHE A 152 15.36 14.72 34.45
C PHE A 152 16.15 13.70 35.27
N LEU A 153 15.85 13.58 36.56
CA LEU A 153 16.55 12.65 37.45
C LEU A 153 16.21 11.17 37.17
N ASN A 154 15.15 10.91 36.38
CA ASN A 154 14.80 9.56 35.92
C ASN A 154 15.64 9.12 34.71
N LYS A 155 16.61 9.94 34.26
CA LYS A 155 17.59 9.62 33.21
C LYS A 155 16.95 9.30 31.84
N SER A 156 15.85 9.97 31.53
CA SER A 156 15.09 9.81 30.27
C SER A 156 15.14 11.04 29.36
N THR A 157 15.89 12.08 29.74
CA THR A 157 15.90 13.36 29.02
C THR A 157 17.28 13.69 28.46
N THR A 158 17.34 14.19 27.23
CA THR A 158 18.54 14.79 26.63
C THR A 158 18.86 16.14 27.30
N HIS A 159 20.11 16.60 27.18
CA HIS A 159 20.50 17.92 27.67
C HIS A 159 21.76 18.43 26.95
N THR A 160 21.63 19.55 26.25
CA THR A 160 22.77 20.24 25.65
C THR A 160 23.47 21.14 26.66
N GLU A 161 24.62 21.71 26.29
CA GLU A 161 25.16 22.89 26.96
C GLU A 161 24.37 24.15 26.58
N TYR A 162 24.60 25.24 27.31
CA TYR A 162 24.01 26.55 27.00
C TYR A 162 24.64 27.10 25.73
N ALA A 163 23.84 27.28 24.69
CA ALA A 163 24.34 27.82 23.43
C ALA A 163 23.22 28.51 22.64
N GLN A 164 23.59 29.53 21.88
CA GLN A 164 22.72 30.10 20.85
C GLN A 164 22.39 29.02 19.83
N GLY A 165 21.10 28.74 19.65
CA GLY A 165 20.64 27.80 18.64
C GLY A 165 21.01 26.34 18.91
N ALA A 166 21.10 25.93 20.19
CA ALA A 166 21.30 24.54 20.58
C ALA A 166 20.26 23.63 19.88
N TRP A 167 20.70 22.46 19.41
CA TRP A 167 19.87 21.61 18.58
C TRP A 167 20.02 20.13 18.90
N TRP A 168 18.97 19.38 18.58
CA TRP A 168 18.90 17.93 18.60
C TRP A 168 18.36 17.46 17.25
N GLN A 169 18.88 16.35 16.73
CA GLN A 169 18.41 15.77 15.47
C GLN A 169 18.43 14.24 15.48
N VAL A 170 17.57 13.64 14.66
CA VAL A 170 17.54 12.19 14.40
C VAL A 170 17.72 11.89 12.92
N ASP A 171 18.50 10.84 12.62
CA ASP A 171 18.59 10.24 11.28
C ASP A 171 17.65 9.04 11.20
N LEU A 172 16.59 9.14 10.39
CA LEU A 172 15.62 8.06 10.18
C LEU A 172 16.20 6.88 9.35
N GLY A 173 17.42 7.04 8.82
CA GLY A 173 18.17 6.07 8.03
C GLY A 173 17.93 6.21 6.52
N SER A 174 16.73 6.59 6.11
CA SER A 174 16.35 6.85 4.72
C SER A 174 15.25 7.90 4.65
N LYS A 175 14.92 8.37 3.45
CA LYS A 175 13.79 9.29 3.24
C LYS A 175 12.49 8.60 3.65
N LYS A 176 11.75 9.19 4.59
CA LYS A 176 10.47 8.72 5.10
C LYS A 176 9.34 9.68 4.78
N ASP A 177 8.14 9.14 4.69
CA ASP A 177 6.91 9.92 4.68
C ASP A 177 6.46 10.16 6.12
N ILE A 178 6.68 11.37 6.59
CA ILE A 178 6.40 11.81 7.97
C ILE A 178 5.05 12.50 7.97
N LYS A 179 4.15 12.06 8.85
CA LYS A 179 2.78 12.58 8.99
C LYS A 179 2.62 13.48 10.21
N GLN A 180 3.38 13.21 11.26
CA GLN A 180 3.26 13.93 12.52
C GLN A 180 4.58 13.90 13.28
N ILE A 181 4.85 14.93 14.06
CA ILE A 181 5.97 14.97 15.01
C ILE A 181 5.39 15.26 16.40
N ILE A 182 5.72 14.42 17.39
CA ILE A 182 5.34 14.61 18.79
C ILE A 182 6.59 14.87 19.60
N ILE A 183 6.64 16.01 20.27
CA ILE A 183 7.77 16.43 21.09
C ILE A 183 7.34 16.38 22.54
N TYR A 184 7.97 15.50 23.33
CA TYR A 184 7.85 15.46 24.78
C TYR A 184 9.00 16.26 25.38
N ASN A 185 8.64 17.25 26.17
CA ASN A 185 9.57 18.14 26.83
C ASN A 185 9.96 17.58 28.20
N ARG A 186 11.04 18.13 28.75
CA ARG A 186 11.33 18.04 30.18
C ARG A 186 10.21 18.70 30.99
N THR A 187 9.75 18.07 32.07
CA THR A 187 8.52 18.44 32.80
C THR A 187 8.76 18.92 34.24
N ASP A 188 10.00 18.93 34.71
CA ASP A 188 10.37 19.38 36.07
C ASP A 188 10.63 20.91 36.15
N CYS A 189 11.65 21.38 36.87
CA CYS A 189 11.99 22.80 37.09
C CYS A 189 12.11 23.69 35.85
N CYS A 190 12.19 23.09 34.67
CA CYS A 190 12.95 23.63 33.56
C CYS A 190 12.20 23.57 32.23
N VAL A 191 10.86 23.40 32.28
CA VAL A 191 9.95 23.29 31.11
C VAL A 191 10.10 24.45 30.13
N ASN A 192 10.26 25.68 30.66
CA ASN A 192 10.24 26.92 29.87
C ASN A 192 11.44 27.09 28.92
N ARG A 193 12.49 26.25 29.05
CA ARG A 193 13.69 26.34 28.18
C ARG A 193 13.39 26.00 26.71
N LEU A 194 12.37 25.18 26.46
CA LEU A 194 11.88 24.88 25.11
C LEU A 194 10.75 25.84 24.68
N SER A 195 10.79 27.10 25.10
CA SER A 195 9.74 28.07 24.77
C SER A 195 9.89 28.73 23.40
N ASN A 196 11.10 28.80 22.85
CA ASN A 196 11.35 29.41 21.54
C ASN A 196 12.22 28.51 20.66
N TYR A 197 11.60 27.76 19.75
CA TYR A 197 12.26 26.72 18.97
C TYR A 197 11.66 26.52 17.59
N GLN A 198 12.47 25.98 16.69
CA GLN A 198 12.12 25.59 15.35
C GLN A 198 12.11 24.07 15.21
N VAL A 199 11.16 23.57 14.43
CA VAL A 199 11.11 22.18 13.99
C VAL A 199 11.29 22.13 12.49
N SER A 200 12.24 21.32 12.04
CA SER A 200 12.60 21.22 10.63
C SER A 200 12.73 19.77 10.16
N ILE A 201 12.42 19.55 8.87
CA ILE A 201 12.55 18.26 8.20
C ILE A 201 13.41 18.44 6.95
N SER A 202 14.46 17.64 6.80
CA SER A 202 15.39 17.70 5.66
C SER A 202 15.72 16.33 5.07
N ASN A 203 16.15 16.32 3.81
CA ASN A 203 16.80 15.17 3.20
C ASN A 203 18.32 15.15 3.45
N LYS A 204 18.90 16.25 3.91
CA LYS A 204 20.33 16.42 4.16
C LYS A 204 20.61 16.64 5.64
N ALA A 205 21.69 16.05 6.15
CA ALA A 205 22.07 16.13 7.56
C ALA A 205 22.47 17.55 7.99
N ASP A 206 22.86 18.41 7.05
CA ASP A 206 23.25 19.80 7.30
C ASP A 206 22.06 20.77 7.38
N PHE A 207 20.85 20.32 7.00
CA PHE A 207 19.66 21.17 6.90
C PHE A 207 19.83 22.39 5.99
N SER A 208 20.71 22.31 4.98
CA SER A 208 20.85 23.33 3.91
C SER A 208 19.58 23.50 3.07
N THR A 209 18.69 22.51 3.11
CA THR A 209 17.38 22.53 2.46
C THR A 209 16.33 22.03 3.44
N HIS A 210 15.13 22.63 3.39
CA HIS A 210 14.01 22.27 4.25
C HIS A 210 12.83 21.83 3.42
N THR A 211 12.31 20.64 3.73
CA THR A 211 11.02 20.18 3.21
C THR A 211 9.87 20.64 4.10
N TYR A 212 10.19 20.95 5.36
CA TYR A 212 9.31 21.56 6.34
C TYR A 212 10.14 22.38 7.32
N GLN A 213 9.60 23.51 7.74
CA GLN A 213 10.18 24.36 8.77
C GLN A 213 9.05 25.16 9.41
N GLN A 214 8.99 25.16 10.75
CA GLN A 214 8.05 25.98 11.50
C GLN A 214 8.63 26.36 12.87
N ASP A 215 8.39 27.61 13.26
CA ASP A 215 8.78 28.16 14.56
C ASP A 215 7.65 28.05 15.58
N PHE A 216 8.02 27.87 16.84
CA PHE A 216 7.13 27.69 17.98
C PHE A 216 7.61 28.55 19.15
N HIS A 217 6.68 29.29 19.75
CA HIS A 217 6.96 30.26 20.82
C HIS A 217 6.26 29.90 22.16
N VAL A 218 5.95 28.62 22.37
CA VAL A 218 5.33 28.12 23.61
C VAL A 218 5.96 26.77 23.97
N ALA A 219 6.37 26.63 25.23
CA ALA A 219 6.97 25.41 25.72
C ALA A 219 5.96 24.24 25.73
N PRO A 220 6.30 23.06 25.17
CA PRO A 220 5.47 21.88 25.31
C PRO A 220 5.37 21.47 26.78
N ASN A 221 4.17 21.19 27.28
CA ASN A 221 3.96 20.71 28.65
C ASN A 221 2.76 19.75 28.74
N PRO A 222 2.96 18.42 28.86
CA PRO A 222 4.25 17.73 28.72
C PRO A 222 4.69 17.62 27.26
N ARG A 223 3.78 17.79 26.29
CA ARG A 223 4.06 17.52 24.87
C ARG A 223 3.42 18.50 23.89
N LYS A 224 3.98 18.56 22.68
CA LYS A 224 3.45 19.27 21.52
C LYS A 224 3.28 18.28 20.38
N ILE A 225 2.10 18.28 19.78
CA ILE A 225 1.81 17.52 18.57
C ILE A 225 1.83 18.50 17.39
N ILE A 226 2.64 18.20 16.39
CA ILE A 226 2.75 18.92 15.14
C ILE A 226 2.15 18.01 14.06
N GLN A 227 0.97 18.40 13.59
CA GLN A 227 0.33 17.73 12.46
C GLN A 227 0.90 18.31 11.17
N LEU A 228 1.35 17.45 10.27
CA LEU A 228 1.74 17.86 8.92
C LEU A 228 0.50 17.78 8.01
N ASP A 229 0.59 18.34 6.80
CA ASP A 229 -0.53 18.32 5.85
C ASP A 229 -0.95 16.89 5.47
N ALA A 230 -2.11 16.74 4.82
CA ALA A 230 -2.67 15.43 4.46
C ALA A 230 -1.70 14.57 3.60
N SER A 231 -0.81 15.21 2.83
CA SER A 231 0.24 14.54 2.06
C SER A 231 1.43 14.10 2.90
N GLY A 232 1.60 14.62 4.12
CA GLY A 232 2.82 14.47 4.90
C GLY A 232 4.00 15.24 4.32
N LYS A 233 5.15 15.15 4.99
CA LYS A 233 6.42 15.71 4.51
C LYS A 233 7.44 14.61 4.36
N GLN A 234 8.11 14.61 3.21
CA GLN A 234 9.18 13.65 2.98
C GLN A 234 10.50 14.17 3.55
N GLY A 235 11.16 13.37 4.39
CA GLY A 235 12.47 13.71 4.94
C GLY A 235 13.21 12.52 5.53
N ARG A 236 14.53 12.63 5.62
CA ARG A 236 15.39 11.67 6.31
C ARG A 236 15.77 12.14 7.71
N TYR A 237 15.88 13.46 7.91
CA TYR A 237 16.31 14.07 9.15
C TYR A 237 15.21 14.93 9.73
N VAL A 238 15.03 14.86 11.04
CA VAL A 238 14.18 15.78 11.83
C VAL A 238 15.07 16.47 12.86
N ARG A 239 14.95 17.79 12.97
CA ARG A 239 15.71 18.61 13.93
C ARG A 239 14.77 19.48 14.76
N ILE A 240 15.07 19.55 16.05
CA ILE A 240 14.53 20.52 17.00
C ILE A 240 15.67 21.46 17.37
N GLN A 241 15.50 22.76 17.15
CA GLN A 241 16.56 23.75 17.35
C GLN A 241 15.99 24.96 18.07
N LEU A 242 16.68 25.44 19.11
CA LEU A 242 16.30 26.70 19.76
C LEU A 242 16.52 27.88 18.79
N LEU A 243 15.70 28.92 18.92
CA LEU A 243 15.91 30.18 18.20
C LEU A 243 16.74 31.19 19.03
N ASP A 244 16.85 30.96 20.33
CA ASP A 244 17.59 31.79 21.29
C ASP A 244 18.78 31.04 21.91
N SER A 245 19.42 31.66 22.91
CA SER A 245 20.46 31.06 23.76
C SER A 245 19.85 30.43 25.01
N ASP A 246 19.80 29.10 25.06
CA ASP A 246 19.42 28.32 26.25
C ASP A 246 19.97 26.89 26.17
N TYR A 247 19.66 26.06 27.17
CA TYR A 247 19.86 24.61 27.17
C TYR A 247 18.67 23.92 26.51
N LEU A 248 18.90 23.09 25.50
CA LEU A 248 17.87 22.22 24.93
C LEU A 248 17.78 20.92 25.73
N SER A 249 16.57 20.52 26.12
CA SER A 249 16.30 19.24 26.78
C SER A 249 15.01 18.64 26.25
N LEU A 250 15.04 17.36 25.89
CA LEU A 250 13.91 16.64 25.29
C LEU A 250 13.76 15.28 25.98
N ALA A 251 12.54 14.90 26.33
CA ALA A 251 12.24 13.58 26.88
C ALA A 251 12.11 12.54 25.77
N GLU A 252 11.33 12.85 24.73
CA GLU A 252 11.10 11.96 23.58
C GLU A 252 10.70 12.81 22.37
N VAL A 253 11.17 12.44 21.18
CA VAL A 253 10.72 12.97 19.90
C VAL A 253 10.21 11.83 19.04
N GLN A 254 8.89 11.70 18.96
CA GLN A 254 8.25 10.69 18.13
C GLN A 254 8.04 11.26 16.73
N VAL A 255 8.66 10.65 15.72
CA VAL A 255 8.48 11.00 14.31
C VAL A 255 7.49 10.02 13.71
N MET A 256 6.22 10.40 13.70
CA MET A 256 5.13 9.54 13.28
C MET A 256 5.01 9.53 11.77
N GLY A 257 5.16 8.37 11.15
CA GLY A 257 5.01 8.20 9.71
C GLY A 257 4.79 6.75 9.32
N VAL A 258 4.77 6.46 8.03
CA VAL A 258 4.56 5.09 7.55
C VAL A 258 5.89 4.37 7.41
N GLY A 259 6.15 3.40 8.29
CA GLY A 259 7.27 2.47 8.17
C GLY A 259 6.91 1.33 7.25
N SER A 260 6.59 1.62 5.99
CA SER A 260 6.16 0.57 5.08
C SER A 260 7.35 -0.25 4.60
N LEU A 261 7.28 -1.57 4.84
CA LEU A 261 7.96 -2.51 3.96
C LEU A 261 7.37 -2.33 2.57
N HIS A 262 8.22 -1.99 1.60
CA HIS A 262 7.81 -1.93 0.20
C HIS A 262 8.12 -3.29 -0.40
N PHE A 263 7.10 -4.15 -0.48
CA PHE A 263 7.22 -5.43 -1.18
C PHE A 263 7.41 -5.19 -2.68
N ALA A 264 7.95 -6.20 -3.37
CA ALA A 264 8.03 -6.18 -4.82
C ALA A 264 6.67 -5.86 -5.45
N GLU A 265 6.66 -5.13 -6.55
CA GLU A 265 5.43 -4.84 -7.29
C GLU A 265 5.55 -5.49 -8.66
N VAL A 266 4.57 -6.31 -9.02
CA VAL A 266 4.48 -6.80 -10.39
C VAL A 266 3.72 -5.75 -11.20
N ASP A 267 4.46 -4.87 -11.88
CA ASP A 267 3.89 -3.86 -12.76
C ASP A 267 3.76 -4.41 -14.19
N TYR A 268 3.00 -5.51 -14.33
CA TYR A 268 2.32 -5.76 -15.60
C TYR A 268 1.45 -4.55 -15.84
N SER A 269 1.67 -3.77 -16.89
CA SER A 269 0.65 -2.79 -17.20
C SER A 269 -0.57 -3.50 -17.81
N SER A 270 -1.53 -3.73 -16.91
CA SER A 270 -2.97 -3.88 -17.08
C SER A 270 -3.56 -5.05 -17.85
N ALA A 271 -3.26 -6.31 -17.47
CA ALA A 271 -4.23 -7.35 -17.81
C ALA A 271 -4.40 -8.56 -16.89
N GLN A 272 -3.37 -9.01 -16.17
CA GLN A 272 -3.61 -9.88 -15.01
C GLN A 272 -3.93 -9.09 -13.72
N ASN A 273 -3.85 -7.75 -13.72
CA ASN A 273 -3.99 -6.93 -12.50
C ASN A 273 -4.96 -5.74 -12.58
N ASP A 274 -5.75 -5.59 -13.65
CA ASP A 274 -6.65 -4.44 -13.79
C ASP A 274 -8.13 -4.80 -13.53
N PHE A 275 -8.52 -4.76 -12.25
CA PHE A 275 -9.91 -4.55 -11.79
C PHE A 275 -10.92 -5.69 -11.99
N GLY A 276 -10.51 -6.95 -11.94
CA GLY A 276 -11.45 -8.05 -12.07
C GLY A 276 -10.79 -9.41 -12.31
N GLY A 277 -9.63 -9.40 -12.97
CA GLY A 277 -8.90 -10.51 -13.58
C GLY A 277 -8.59 -11.76 -12.74
N PHE A 278 -8.09 -12.81 -13.40
CA PHE A 278 -7.28 -13.87 -12.76
C PHE A 278 -6.17 -13.22 -11.93
N ASN A 279 -6.10 -13.52 -10.62
CA ASN A 279 -5.25 -12.84 -9.62
C ASN A 279 -5.59 -11.37 -9.32
N ASN A 280 -6.88 -10.96 -9.29
CA ASN A 280 -7.34 -9.60 -8.94
C ASN A 280 -6.99 -9.10 -7.50
N VAL A 281 -6.16 -9.85 -6.77
CA VAL A 281 -5.59 -9.43 -5.50
C VAL A 281 -4.16 -9.00 -5.78
N PRO A 282 -3.71 -7.84 -5.30
CA PRO A 282 -2.37 -7.36 -5.59
C PRO A 282 -1.30 -8.38 -5.15
N ASN A 283 -0.78 -9.13 -6.11
CA ASN A 283 0.34 -10.04 -5.95
C ASN A 283 1.62 -9.23 -6.17
N TYR A 284 2.43 -9.19 -5.14
CA TYR A 284 3.54 -8.25 -4.93
C TYR A 284 4.84 -9.04 -4.70
N ALA A 285 4.91 -10.21 -5.32
CA ALA A 285 6.00 -11.15 -5.20
C ALA A 285 6.20 -11.80 -6.57
N ASN A 286 7.30 -12.51 -6.76
CA ASN A 286 7.36 -13.40 -7.91
C ASN A 286 6.59 -14.70 -7.61
N LYS A 287 6.61 -15.65 -8.54
CA LYS A 287 5.83 -16.89 -8.42
C LYS A 287 6.10 -17.65 -7.11
N THR A 288 7.34 -17.64 -6.60
CA THR A 288 7.80 -18.53 -5.52
C THR A 288 8.62 -17.86 -4.42
N ALA A 289 8.81 -16.54 -4.47
CA ALA A 289 9.64 -15.81 -3.52
C ALA A 289 9.09 -14.41 -3.27
N PHE A 290 9.33 -13.90 -2.06
CA PHE A 290 9.06 -12.54 -1.64
C PHE A 290 10.34 -11.72 -1.61
N ALA A 291 10.20 -10.42 -1.88
CA ALA A 291 11.23 -9.43 -1.60
C ALA A 291 10.58 -8.15 -1.06
N ALA A 292 11.25 -7.48 -0.11
CA ALA A 292 10.78 -6.24 0.48
C ALA A 292 11.92 -5.28 0.83
N ILE A 293 11.69 -3.98 0.63
CA ILE A 293 12.59 -2.91 1.08
C ILE A 293 12.35 -2.68 2.57
N LYS A 294 13.42 -2.85 3.36
CA LYS A 294 13.49 -2.56 4.79
C LYS A 294 13.43 -1.06 5.05
N ALA A 295 13.17 -0.68 6.30
CA ALA A 295 13.18 0.71 6.72
C ALA A 295 14.55 1.42 6.51
N ASP A 296 15.66 0.67 6.46
CA ASP A 296 17.00 1.21 6.17
C ASP A 296 17.25 1.41 4.65
N GLY A 297 16.30 1.06 3.79
CA GLY A 297 16.42 1.16 2.33
C GLY A 297 17.15 0.00 1.65
N SER A 298 17.56 -1.03 2.40
CA SER A 298 18.10 -2.29 1.86
C SER A 298 17.01 -3.34 1.67
N ILE A 299 17.32 -4.48 1.04
CA ILE A 299 16.32 -5.46 0.62
C ILE A 299 16.43 -6.74 1.44
N MET A 300 15.29 -7.26 1.90
CA MET A 300 15.16 -8.63 2.38
C MET A 300 14.45 -9.47 1.31
N ALA A 301 14.83 -10.74 1.16
CA ALA A 301 14.14 -11.67 0.27
C ALA A 301 14.12 -13.08 0.89
N TRP A 302 13.04 -13.82 0.67
CA TRP A 302 12.87 -15.21 1.13
C TRP A 302 12.00 -16.03 0.19
N GLY A 303 12.09 -17.36 0.26
CA GLY A 303 11.39 -18.30 -0.62
C GLY A 303 12.37 -19.09 -1.49
N ASN A 304 11.99 -19.42 -2.73
CA ASN A 304 12.84 -20.21 -3.61
C ASN A 304 14.13 -19.48 -3.99
N SER A 305 15.28 -20.06 -3.69
CA SER A 305 16.61 -19.48 -3.98
C SER A 305 16.85 -19.24 -5.48
N ASN A 306 16.38 -20.15 -6.34
CA ASN A 306 16.58 -20.05 -7.79
C ASN A 306 15.82 -18.87 -8.40
N ASN A 307 14.79 -18.39 -7.70
CA ASN A 307 13.99 -17.25 -8.11
C ASN A 307 14.26 -16.02 -7.22
N GLY A 308 15.43 -15.93 -6.59
CA GLY A 308 15.84 -14.74 -5.83
C GLY A 308 15.38 -14.70 -4.37
N GLY A 309 14.83 -15.79 -3.84
CA GLY A 309 14.40 -15.93 -2.46
C GLY A 309 15.51 -16.13 -1.42
N THR A 310 16.77 -15.86 -1.75
CA THR A 310 17.90 -16.02 -0.79
C THR A 310 18.93 -14.88 -0.82
N SER A 311 18.64 -13.77 -1.50
CA SER A 311 19.60 -12.68 -1.68
C SER A 311 19.07 -11.38 -1.08
N ALA A 312 19.33 -11.16 0.21
CA ALA A 312 19.21 -9.83 0.79
C ALA A 312 20.31 -8.94 0.21
N LEU A 313 19.96 -8.00 -0.66
CA LEU A 313 20.92 -7.01 -1.14
C LEU A 313 21.24 -6.06 0.03
N SER A 314 22.51 -6.06 0.45
CA SER A 314 23.00 -5.27 1.58
C SER A 314 23.13 -3.78 1.26
N GLU A 315 23.16 -3.43 -0.02
CA GLU A 315 23.15 -2.04 -0.47
C GLU A 315 21.82 -1.37 -0.09
N SER A 316 21.86 -0.08 0.24
CA SER A 316 20.69 0.73 0.58
C SER A 316 20.38 1.77 -0.49
N GLY A 317 19.24 2.46 -0.37
CA GLY A 317 18.83 3.51 -1.31
C GLY A 317 17.89 3.03 -2.43
N TYR A 318 17.42 1.78 -2.35
CA TYR A 318 16.33 1.30 -3.19
C TYR A 318 15.02 1.97 -2.81
N THR A 319 14.23 2.31 -3.83
CA THR A 319 12.94 3.01 -3.68
C THR A 319 11.76 2.16 -4.10
N LYS A 320 11.97 1.23 -5.03
CA LYS A 320 10.97 0.28 -5.53
C LYS A 320 11.62 -1.06 -5.85
N ILE A 321 10.87 -2.14 -5.70
CA ILE A 321 11.23 -3.48 -6.18
C ILE A 321 10.15 -3.90 -7.17
N TYR A 322 10.56 -4.56 -8.25
CA TYR A 322 9.70 -5.14 -9.26
C TYR A 322 10.02 -6.63 -9.41
N SER A 323 9.10 -7.40 -9.96
CA SER A 323 9.31 -8.83 -10.22
C SER A 323 8.63 -9.29 -11.51
N ASN A 324 9.26 -10.23 -12.20
CA ASN A 324 8.58 -11.14 -13.13
C ASN A 324 8.27 -12.47 -12.39
N LEU A 325 7.93 -13.56 -13.08
CA LEU A 325 7.61 -14.82 -12.40
C LEU A 325 8.81 -15.47 -11.68
N TYR A 326 10.05 -15.15 -12.07
CA TYR A 326 11.26 -15.89 -11.67
C TYR A 326 12.43 -15.01 -11.16
N ALA A 327 12.31 -13.69 -11.23
CA ALA A 327 13.38 -12.76 -10.85
C ALA A 327 12.82 -11.45 -10.28
N PHE A 328 13.71 -10.66 -9.68
CA PHE A 328 13.45 -9.33 -9.14
C PHE A 328 14.36 -8.28 -9.76
N ALA A 329 13.89 -7.03 -9.77
CA ALA A 329 14.65 -5.85 -10.13
C ALA A 329 14.33 -4.69 -9.19
N ALA A 330 15.34 -4.05 -8.61
CA ALA A 330 15.17 -2.91 -7.70
C ALA A 330 15.67 -1.61 -8.33
N LEU A 331 14.91 -0.53 -8.13
CA LEU A 331 15.16 0.80 -8.67
C LEU A 331 15.60 1.77 -7.56
N LYS A 332 16.71 2.47 -7.78
CA LYS A 332 17.20 3.52 -6.88
C LYS A 332 16.64 4.89 -7.27
N ALA A 333 16.81 5.88 -6.39
CA ALA A 333 16.30 7.25 -6.60
C ALA A 333 16.92 7.98 -7.80
N ASP A 334 18.15 7.62 -8.20
CA ASP A 334 18.83 8.12 -9.39
C ASP A 334 18.40 7.39 -10.68
N GLY A 335 17.54 6.39 -10.55
CA GLY A 335 17.05 5.57 -11.64
C GLY A 335 17.99 4.43 -12.06
N SER A 336 19.02 4.10 -11.30
CA SER A 336 19.83 2.88 -11.53
C SER A 336 19.08 1.62 -11.07
N ILE A 337 19.38 0.49 -11.73
CA ILE A 337 18.66 -0.79 -11.56
C ILE A 337 19.62 -1.89 -11.13
N VAL A 338 19.20 -2.70 -10.15
CA VAL A 338 19.87 -3.95 -9.77
C VAL A 338 18.89 -5.10 -9.87
N ALA A 339 19.25 -6.17 -10.57
CA ALA A 339 18.43 -7.37 -10.68
C ALA A 339 19.07 -8.58 -10.00
N TRP A 340 18.23 -9.52 -9.54
CA TRP A 340 18.65 -10.79 -8.96
C TRP A 340 17.57 -11.87 -9.12
N GLY A 341 17.94 -13.13 -8.94
CA GLY A 341 17.06 -14.29 -9.12
C GLY A 341 17.48 -15.14 -10.32
N SER A 342 16.51 -15.67 -11.08
CA SER A 342 16.81 -16.58 -12.17
C SER A 342 17.63 -15.91 -13.28
N LEU A 343 18.83 -16.46 -13.56
CA LEU A 343 19.77 -15.91 -14.54
C LEU A 343 19.16 -15.81 -15.94
N SER A 344 18.39 -16.82 -16.35
CA SER A 344 17.76 -16.87 -17.68
C SER A 344 16.52 -16.00 -17.81
N HIS A 345 16.02 -15.42 -16.72
CA HIS A 345 14.78 -14.63 -16.68
C HIS A 345 15.02 -13.21 -16.15
N GLY A 346 16.17 -12.61 -16.47
CA GLY A 346 16.46 -11.22 -16.13
C GLY A 346 16.92 -11.00 -14.69
N GLY A 347 17.26 -12.06 -13.95
CA GLY A 347 17.97 -11.96 -12.67
C GLY A 347 19.41 -11.45 -12.80
N THR A 348 19.92 -11.32 -14.02
CA THR A 348 21.17 -10.65 -14.38
C THR A 348 20.97 -9.84 -15.66
N GLY A 349 21.94 -8.98 -15.99
CA GLY A 349 21.91 -8.21 -17.25
C GLY A 349 21.05 -6.94 -17.19
N ALA A 350 20.70 -6.46 -15.99
CA ALA A 350 20.09 -5.15 -15.85
C ALA A 350 20.98 -4.05 -16.46
N PRO A 351 20.38 -2.98 -17.03
CA PRO A 351 21.13 -1.90 -17.66
C PRO A 351 22.08 -1.21 -16.67
N SER A 352 23.27 -0.83 -17.15
CA SER A 352 24.32 -0.20 -16.34
C SER A 352 24.17 1.32 -16.21
N ASP A 353 23.31 1.94 -17.00
CA ASP A 353 23.01 3.37 -16.96
C ASP A 353 21.86 3.69 -15.99
N ASN A 354 21.55 4.98 -15.85
CA ASN A 354 20.58 5.50 -14.87
C ASN A 354 19.48 6.34 -15.54
N GLY A 355 18.63 6.99 -14.72
CA GLY A 355 17.51 7.80 -15.19
C GLY A 355 16.25 7.02 -15.56
N TYR A 356 16.20 5.71 -15.26
CA TYR A 356 14.96 4.94 -15.36
C TYR A 356 13.98 5.38 -14.27
N THR A 357 12.72 5.49 -14.64
CA THR A 357 11.65 5.96 -13.74
C THR A 357 10.72 4.82 -13.32
N LYS A 358 10.67 3.76 -14.13
CA LYS A 358 9.75 2.64 -13.95
C LYS A 358 10.26 1.38 -14.63
N ILE A 359 9.95 0.23 -14.06
CA ILE A 359 10.22 -1.10 -14.63
C ILE A 359 8.88 -1.80 -14.83
N TYR A 360 8.76 -2.50 -15.95
CA TYR A 360 7.66 -3.36 -16.34
C TYR A 360 8.21 -4.77 -16.57
N SER A 361 7.34 -5.77 -16.56
CA SER A 361 7.72 -7.16 -16.75
C SER A 361 6.67 -7.92 -17.56
N ASN A 362 7.10 -8.95 -18.29
CA ASN A 362 6.21 -10.04 -18.73
C ASN A 362 6.47 -11.27 -17.82
N GLY A 363 6.09 -12.48 -18.23
CA GLY A 363 6.35 -13.69 -17.42
C GLY A 363 7.85 -13.94 -17.14
N HIS A 364 8.73 -13.49 -18.03
CA HIS A 364 10.11 -13.96 -18.15
C HIS A 364 11.17 -12.85 -18.33
N THR A 365 10.76 -11.61 -18.61
CA THR A 365 11.60 -10.52 -19.10
C THR A 365 11.22 -9.20 -18.42
N PHE A 366 12.17 -8.28 -18.27
CA PHE A 366 11.93 -6.92 -17.79
C PHE A 366 12.08 -5.88 -18.90
N ALA A 367 11.37 -4.76 -18.76
CA ALA A 367 11.51 -3.57 -19.60
C ALA A 367 11.47 -2.30 -18.73
N ALA A 368 12.52 -1.47 -18.77
CA ALA A 368 12.62 -0.22 -18.03
C ALA A 368 12.38 0.99 -18.92
N LEU A 369 11.68 2.00 -18.38
CA LEU A 369 11.26 3.22 -19.05
C LEU A 369 11.92 4.45 -18.42
N LYS A 370 12.54 5.30 -19.23
CA LYS A 370 13.09 6.60 -18.79
C LYS A 370 12.06 7.73 -18.91
N ALA A 371 12.38 8.88 -18.32
CA ALA A 371 11.51 10.07 -18.33
C ALA A 371 11.26 10.64 -19.74
N ASP A 372 12.23 10.48 -20.66
CA ASP A 372 12.07 10.85 -22.06
C ASP A 372 11.23 9.85 -22.86
N GLY A 373 10.88 8.72 -22.25
CA GLY A 373 10.11 7.64 -22.85
C GLY A 373 10.94 6.65 -23.65
N SER A 374 12.28 6.62 -23.51
CA SER A 374 13.10 5.54 -24.08
C SER A 374 13.00 4.25 -23.25
N ILE A 375 13.16 3.10 -23.92
CA ILE A 375 12.93 1.77 -23.34
C ILE A 375 14.19 0.90 -23.47
N THR A 376 14.54 0.21 -22.39
CA THR A 376 15.57 -0.85 -22.39
C THR A 376 14.94 -2.11 -21.81
N ALA A 377 15.15 -3.27 -22.44
CA ALA A 377 14.68 -4.57 -21.93
C ALA A 377 15.87 -5.50 -21.62
N TRP A 378 15.65 -6.46 -20.73
CA TRP A 378 16.61 -7.52 -20.42
C TRP A 378 15.89 -8.76 -19.88
N GLY A 379 16.48 -9.95 -20.11
CA GLY A 379 15.98 -11.23 -19.64
C GLY A 379 15.77 -12.22 -20.78
N TYR A 380 14.77 -13.10 -20.67
CA TYR A 380 14.51 -14.11 -21.70
C TYR A 380 13.96 -13.47 -22.98
N GLU A 381 14.53 -13.82 -24.14
CA GLU A 381 14.04 -13.42 -25.48
C GLU A 381 13.68 -11.93 -25.62
N ASP A 382 14.56 -11.02 -25.17
CA ASP A 382 14.37 -9.56 -25.17
C ASP A 382 14.54 -8.89 -26.54
N THR A 383 14.34 -9.62 -27.63
CA THR A 383 14.58 -9.12 -29.00
C THR A 383 13.50 -8.14 -29.46
N GLY A 384 13.91 -7.20 -30.33
CA GLY A 384 12.97 -6.28 -31.01
C GLY A 384 12.52 -5.07 -30.20
N VAL A 385 13.20 -4.73 -29.10
CA VAL A 385 12.90 -3.53 -28.29
C VAL A 385 12.84 -2.29 -29.20
N PRO A 386 11.78 -1.48 -29.13
CA PRO A 386 11.62 -0.35 -30.01
C PRO A 386 12.71 0.70 -29.77
N SER A 387 13.29 1.20 -30.85
CA SER A 387 14.15 2.38 -30.80
C SER A 387 13.31 3.66 -30.68
N GLY A 388 13.93 4.72 -30.14
CA GLY A 388 13.31 6.03 -29.99
C GLY A 388 12.78 6.32 -28.58
N ASN A 389 11.96 7.36 -28.47
CA ASN A 389 11.48 7.93 -27.23
C ASN A 389 9.99 8.33 -27.31
N GLY A 390 9.46 8.96 -26.26
CA GLY A 390 8.06 9.41 -26.19
C GLY A 390 7.05 8.31 -25.82
N TYR A 391 7.50 7.10 -25.47
CA TYR A 391 6.62 6.11 -24.87
C TYR A 391 6.26 6.52 -23.44
N THR A 392 4.99 6.36 -23.10
CA THR A 392 4.45 6.77 -21.80
C THR A 392 4.11 5.58 -20.90
N LYS A 393 3.87 4.41 -21.52
CA LYS A 393 3.46 3.20 -20.81
C LYS A 393 3.79 1.95 -21.61
N ILE A 394 4.11 0.85 -20.92
CA ILE A 394 4.43 -0.47 -21.51
C ILE A 394 3.46 -1.50 -20.95
N TYR A 395 2.78 -2.26 -21.81
CA TYR A 395 1.84 -3.33 -21.51
C TYR A 395 2.47 -4.66 -21.88
N SER A 396 1.94 -5.77 -21.36
CA SER A 396 2.56 -7.09 -21.54
C SER A 396 1.52 -8.22 -21.59
N THR A 397 1.77 -9.21 -22.43
CA THR A 397 1.23 -10.57 -22.28
C THR A 397 2.21 -11.40 -21.46
N ASN A 398 2.04 -12.72 -21.37
CA ASN A 398 3.03 -13.57 -20.70
C ASN A 398 4.39 -13.58 -21.45
N GLY A 399 4.39 -13.41 -22.78
CA GLY A 399 5.59 -13.53 -23.62
C GLY A 399 5.95 -12.31 -24.48
N ALA A 400 5.16 -11.23 -24.48
CA ALA A 400 5.40 -10.06 -25.33
C ALA A 400 5.08 -8.74 -24.61
N PHE A 401 5.50 -7.64 -25.22
CA PHE A 401 5.25 -6.28 -24.76
C PHE A 401 4.58 -5.43 -25.84
N ALA A 402 3.86 -4.40 -25.42
CA ALA A 402 3.32 -3.34 -26.26
C ALA A 402 3.46 -1.98 -25.57
N ALA A 403 4.14 -1.02 -26.20
CA ALA A 403 4.34 0.33 -25.67
C ALA A 403 3.41 1.35 -26.33
N LEU A 404 2.85 2.25 -25.52
CA LEU A 404 1.91 3.31 -25.90
C LEU A 404 2.59 4.68 -25.80
N LYS A 405 2.49 5.48 -26.86
CA LYS A 405 2.92 6.89 -26.87
C LYS A 405 1.79 7.85 -26.46
N ALA A 406 2.15 9.10 -26.18
CA ALA A 406 1.18 10.14 -25.77
C ALA A 406 0.12 10.44 -26.85
N ASP A 407 0.46 10.29 -28.13
CA ASP A 407 -0.48 10.42 -29.25
C ASP A 407 -1.41 9.20 -29.38
N GLY A 408 -1.17 8.15 -28.61
CA GLY A 408 -1.90 6.89 -28.64
C GLY A 408 -1.43 5.92 -29.70
N SER A 409 -0.27 6.10 -30.33
CA SER A 409 0.33 5.08 -31.20
C SER A 409 0.95 3.92 -30.40
N ILE A 410 0.94 2.71 -30.97
CA ILE A 410 1.35 1.47 -30.29
C ILE A 410 2.51 0.81 -31.04
N THR A 411 3.49 0.29 -30.29
CA THR A 411 4.54 -0.58 -30.84
C THR A 411 4.67 -1.83 -29.98
N ALA A 412 4.64 -3.01 -30.60
CA ALA A 412 4.80 -4.29 -29.91
C ALA A 412 6.12 -4.97 -30.26
N TRP A 413 6.63 -5.78 -29.32
CA TRP A 413 7.85 -6.58 -29.47
C TRP A 413 7.83 -7.82 -28.56
N GLY A 414 8.78 -8.73 -28.74
CA GLY A 414 8.86 -10.02 -28.04
C GLY A 414 8.23 -11.17 -28.84
N ASN A 415 7.70 -12.18 -28.15
CA ASN A 415 7.22 -13.40 -28.80
C ASN A 415 6.05 -13.12 -29.76
N SER A 416 6.23 -13.48 -31.04
CA SER A 416 5.24 -13.22 -32.10
C SER A 416 3.91 -13.92 -31.87
N ASN A 417 3.92 -15.13 -31.32
CA ASN A 417 2.72 -15.90 -30.96
C ASN A 417 1.99 -15.33 -29.73
N SER A 418 2.64 -14.41 -29.00
CA SER A 418 2.07 -13.73 -27.83
C SER A 418 1.71 -12.26 -28.10
N GLY A 419 1.59 -11.86 -29.37
CA GLY A 419 1.26 -10.48 -29.75
C GLY A 419 2.45 -9.53 -29.82
N GLY A 420 3.69 -10.05 -29.84
CA GLY A 420 4.91 -9.27 -30.05
C GLY A 420 5.05 -8.68 -31.45
N ILE A 421 4.14 -9.04 -32.37
CA ILE A 421 4.02 -8.45 -33.70
C ILE A 421 2.55 -8.14 -34.00
N GLY A 422 2.29 -7.33 -35.03
CA GLY A 422 0.93 -7.07 -35.50
C GLY A 422 0.16 -6.03 -34.68
N ALA A 423 0.86 -5.18 -33.92
CA ALA A 423 0.24 -4.02 -33.27
C ALA A 423 -0.54 -3.17 -34.30
N PRO A 424 -1.69 -2.60 -33.91
CA PRO A 424 -2.51 -1.86 -34.84
C PRO A 424 -1.84 -0.56 -35.29
N SER A 425 -2.08 -0.17 -36.54
CA SER A 425 -1.63 1.11 -37.06
C SER A 425 -2.51 2.27 -36.59
N GLY A 426 -1.98 3.49 -36.69
CA GLY A 426 -2.68 4.72 -36.31
C GLY A 426 -2.44 5.14 -34.85
N ASN A 427 -3.29 6.04 -34.36
CA ASN A 427 -3.14 6.71 -33.07
C ASN A 427 -4.50 6.84 -32.36
N GLY A 428 -4.53 7.51 -31.20
CA GLY A 428 -5.74 7.73 -30.41
C GLY A 428 -6.15 6.55 -29.52
N TYR A 429 -5.32 5.52 -29.40
CA TYR A 429 -5.50 4.49 -28.38
C TYR A 429 -5.18 5.06 -27.00
N THR A 430 -6.04 4.78 -26.03
CA THR A 430 -5.92 5.30 -24.66
C THR A 430 -5.49 4.23 -23.67
N LYS A 431 -5.72 2.95 -24.00
CA LYS A 431 -5.37 1.82 -23.14
C LYS A 431 -5.22 0.52 -23.92
N ILE A 432 -4.32 -0.35 -23.46
CA ILE A 432 -4.15 -1.71 -23.94
C ILE A 432 -4.49 -2.69 -22.81
N TYR A 433 -5.06 -3.82 -23.18
CA TYR A 433 -5.42 -4.95 -22.33
C TYR A 433 -4.82 -6.21 -22.96
N SER A 434 -4.68 -7.27 -22.18
CA SER A 434 -4.12 -8.55 -22.65
C SER A 434 -4.79 -9.78 -22.04
N THR A 435 -4.72 -10.88 -22.77
CA THR A 435 -4.81 -12.23 -22.21
C THR A 435 -3.39 -12.75 -22.01
N ASP A 436 -3.20 -14.05 -21.77
CA ASP A 436 -1.84 -14.60 -21.63
C ASP A 436 -1.02 -14.47 -22.92
N THR A 437 -1.66 -14.40 -24.09
CA THR A 437 -0.96 -14.40 -25.39
C THR A 437 -1.58 -13.46 -26.46
N ALA A 438 -2.55 -12.62 -26.10
CA ALA A 438 -3.12 -11.64 -27.02
C ALA A 438 -3.31 -10.26 -26.37
N PHE A 439 -3.45 -9.23 -27.19
CA PHE A 439 -3.72 -7.86 -26.78
C PHE A 439 -5.03 -7.33 -27.37
N ALA A 440 -5.63 -6.37 -26.69
CA ALA A 440 -6.77 -5.57 -27.14
C ALA A 440 -6.56 -4.10 -26.77
N ALA A 441 -6.56 -3.19 -27.74
CA ALA A 441 -6.42 -1.75 -27.53
C ALA A 441 -7.76 -1.03 -27.66
N LEU A 442 -8.04 -0.13 -26.71
CA LEU A 442 -9.24 0.69 -26.61
C LEU A 442 -8.91 2.14 -27.01
N LYS A 443 -9.77 2.74 -27.83
CA LYS A 443 -9.72 4.17 -28.19
C LYS A 443 -10.65 5.01 -27.31
N ALA A 444 -10.47 6.33 -27.35
CA ALA A 444 -11.30 7.28 -26.61
C ALA A 444 -12.79 7.27 -27.03
N ASP A 445 -13.09 6.93 -28.29
CA ASP A 445 -14.46 6.73 -28.78
C ASP A 445 -15.08 5.39 -28.34
N GLY A 446 -14.30 4.56 -27.65
CA GLY A 446 -14.69 3.24 -27.17
C GLY A 446 -14.61 2.15 -28.24
N SER A 447 -13.96 2.35 -29.39
CA SER A 447 -13.68 1.27 -30.35
C SER A 447 -12.50 0.39 -29.89
N ILE A 448 -12.51 -0.88 -30.29
CA ILE A 448 -11.54 -1.90 -29.85
C ILE A 448 -10.84 -2.53 -31.06
N VAL A 449 -9.53 -2.71 -30.99
CA VAL A 449 -8.75 -3.52 -31.94
C VAL A 449 -7.92 -4.54 -31.19
N ALA A 450 -7.97 -5.82 -31.58
CA ALA A 450 -7.19 -6.89 -30.97
C ALA A 450 -6.13 -7.45 -31.93
N TRP A 451 -5.05 -7.99 -31.36
CA TRP A 451 -3.97 -8.67 -32.08
C TRP A 451 -3.28 -9.72 -31.19
N GLY A 452 -2.47 -10.60 -31.80
CA GLY A 452 -1.81 -11.72 -31.12
C GLY A 452 -2.50 -13.05 -31.40
N ASN A 453 -2.44 -14.00 -30.47
CA ASN A 453 -3.01 -15.34 -30.66
C ASN A 453 -4.54 -15.27 -30.86
N SER A 454 -5.04 -15.72 -32.01
CA SER A 454 -6.46 -15.66 -32.36
C SER A 454 -7.36 -16.45 -31.41
N GLY A 455 -6.91 -17.63 -30.96
CA GLY A 455 -7.63 -18.47 -30.00
C GLY A 455 -7.69 -17.86 -28.59
N HIS A 456 -6.84 -16.88 -28.29
CA HIS A 456 -6.80 -16.17 -27.01
C HIS A 456 -7.39 -14.75 -27.11
N GLY A 457 -8.20 -14.47 -28.14
CA GLY A 457 -8.85 -13.18 -28.32
C GLY A 457 -8.04 -12.14 -29.12
N GLY A 458 -6.93 -12.55 -29.75
CA GLY A 458 -6.14 -11.71 -30.68
C GLY A 458 -6.85 -11.40 -32.00
N SER A 459 -8.05 -11.92 -32.18
CA SER A 459 -8.95 -11.62 -33.30
C SER A 459 -10.40 -11.66 -32.81
N GLY A 460 -11.34 -11.11 -33.58
CA GLY A 460 -12.77 -11.16 -33.24
C GLY A 460 -13.23 -10.12 -32.21
N ALA A 461 -12.45 -9.05 -32.00
CA ALA A 461 -12.88 -7.93 -31.18
C ALA A 461 -14.23 -7.37 -31.68
N PRO A 462 -15.15 -6.99 -30.77
CA PRO A 462 -16.49 -6.58 -31.16
C PRO A 462 -16.47 -5.24 -31.92
N SER A 463 -17.36 -5.11 -32.90
CA SER A 463 -17.56 -3.87 -33.61
C SER A 463 -18.37 -2.85 -32.80
N GLY A 464 -18.23 -1.58 -33.16
CA GLY A 464 -18.94 -0.46 -32.54
C GLY A 464 -18.13 0.29 -31.49
N ASN A 465 -18.81 1.21 -30.82
CA ASN A 465 -18.21 2.23 -29.96
C ASN A 465 -18.81 2.16 -28.54
N SER A 466 -18.41 3.08 -27.66
CA SER A 466 -18.93 3.22 -26.28
C SER A 466 -18.51 2.11 -25.29
N TYR A 467 -17.54 1.27 -25.65
CA TYR A 467 -16.88 0.43 -24.66
C TYR A 467 -16.01 1.30 -23.74
N THR A 468 -16.11 1.08 -22.45
CA THR A 468 -15.39 1.87 -21.43
C THR A 468 -14.27 1.07 -20.78
N LYS A 469 -14.37 -0.26 -20.81
CA LYS A 469 -13.42 -1.13 -20.15
C LYS A 469 -13.42 -2.53 -20.75
N ILE A 470 -12.25 -3.16 -20.78
CA ILE A 470 -12.06 -4.55 -21.14
C ILE A 470 -11.52 -5.30 -19.92
N TYR A 471 -11.94 -6.54 -19.79
CA TYR A 471 -11.55 -7.50 -18.77
C TYR A 471 -11.08 -8.78 -19.48
N SER A 472 -10.29 -9.61 -18.81
CA SER A 472 -9.75 -10.82 -19.42
C SER A 472 -9.69 -12.00 -18.46
N THR A 473 -9.81 -13.18 -19.03
CA THR A 473 -9.33 -14.46 -18.49
C THR A 473 -7.97 -14.75 -19.13
N ASN A 474 -7.43 -15.96 -18.96
CA ASN A 474 -6.17 -16.34 -19.61
C ASN A 474 -6.29 -16.38 -21.15
N ASN A 475 -7.50 -16.61 -21.67
CA ASN A 475 -7.73 -16.87 -23.10
C ASN A 475 -8.89 -16.07 -23.73
N ALA A 476 -9.62 -15.24 -22.98
CA ALA A 476 -10.73 -14.46 -23.53
C ALA A 476 -10.80 -13.05 -22.96
N PHE A 477 -11.50 -12.19 -23.68
CA PHE A 477 -11.81 -10.83 -23.27
C PHE A 477 -13.30 -10.62 -23.09
N ALA A 478 -13.70 -9.74 -22.17
CA ALA A 478 -15.04 -9.22 -22.01
C ALA A 478 -15.02 -7.69 -21.93
N ALA A 479 -15.70 -7.00 -22.84
CA ALA A 479 -15.80 -5.54 -22.90
C ALA A 479 -17.14 -5.05 -22.34
N LEU A 480 -17.07 -4.07 -21.44
CA LEU A 480 -18.19 -3.42 -20.78
C LEU A 480 -18.49 -2.06 -21.44
N LYS A 481 -19.77 -1.80 -21.70
CA LYS A 481 -20.25 -0.51 -22.23
C LYS A 481 -20.72 0.44 -21.13
N VAL A 482 -20.90 1.73 -21.48
CA VAL A 482 -21.48 2.76 -20.59
C VAL A 482 -22.85 2.35 -20.02
N ASP A 483 -23.68 1.68 -20.82
CA ASP A 483 -25.01 1.22 -20.40
C ASP A 483 -24.98 -0.09 -19.56
N GLY A 484 -23.79 -0.59 -19.27
CA GLY A 484 -23.57 -1.81 -18.53
C GLY A 484 -23.87 -3.09 -19.30
N SER A 485 -23.97 -3.07 -20.63
CA SER A 485 -23.99 -4.28 -21.46
C SER A 485 -22.58 -4.84 -21.71
N ILE A 486 -22.49 -6.15 -21.95
CA ILE A 486 -21.23 -6.89 -22.07
C ILE A 486 -21.13 -7.57 -23.45
N LYS A 487 -19.94 -7.57 -24.04
CA LYS A 487 -19.58 -8.42 -25.18
C LYS A 487 -18.25 -9.12 -24.93
N ALA A 488 -18.17 -10.41 -25.16
CA ALA A 488 -16.95 -11.19 -25.01
C ALA A 488 -16.51 -11.79 -26.34
N TRP A 489 -15.23 -12.16 -26.42
CA TRP A 489 -14.60 -12.84 -27.54
C TRP A 489 -13.31 -13.54 -27.08
N GLY A 490 -12.81 -14.48 -27.88
CA GLY A 490 -11.63 -15.30 -27.57
C GLY A 490 -11.99 -16.75 -27.33
N GLY A 491 -11.28 -17.43 -26.43
CA GLY A 491 -11.47 -18.86 -26.16
C GLY A 491 -12.91 -19.20 -25.73
N PRO A 492 -13.60 -20.12 -26.42
CA PRO A 492 -15.03 -20.40 -26.20
C PRO A 492 -15.34 -21.06 -24.86
N ASP A 493 -14.37 -21.81 -24.30
CA ASP A 493 -14.44 -22.44 -22.97
C ASP A 493 -13.60 -21.66 -21.93
N SER A 494 -13.44 -20.36 -22.15
CA SER A 494 -12.61 -19.50 -21.31
C SER A 494 -13.18 -18.11 -21.13
N GLY A 495 -14.48 -17.93 -21.34
CA GLY A 495 -15.22 -16.68 -21.15
C GLY A 495 -15.53 -15.93 -22.45
N GLY A 496 -15.11 -16.46 -23.60
CA GLY A 496 -15.26 -15.84 -24.92
C GLY A 496 -16.67 -15.91 -25.48
N GLU A 497 -17.52 -16.80 -24.96
CA GLU A 497 -18.89 -17.00 -25.40
C GLU A 497 -19.90 -16.84 -24.24
N ASN A 498 -21.19 -17.07 -24.52
CA ASN A 498 -22.25 -17.17 -23.50
C ASN A 498 -22.42 -15.94 -22.58
N THR A 499 -22.06 -14.75 -23.05
CA THR A 499 -22.18 -13.51 -22.26
C THR A 499 -23.61 -13.19 -21.84
N PRO A 500 -23.83 -12.59 -20.66
CA PRO A 500 -25.14 -12.10 -20.24
C PRO A 500 -25.75 -11.12 -21.25
N THR A 501 -27.06 -11.26 -21.50
CA THR A 501 -27.81 -10.43 -22.47
C THR A 501 -28.47 -9.19 -21.86
N ASP A 502 -28.59 -9.16 -20.54
CA ASP A 502 -29.12 -8.04 -19.78
C ASP A 502 -28.07 -6.94 -19.51
N LYS A 503 -28.52 -5.81 -18.95
CA LYS A 503 -27.71 -4.60 -18.76
C LYS A 503 -27.55 -4.22 -17.28
N GLY A 504 -26.84 -3.12 -17.03
CA GLY A 504 -26.67 -2.53 -15.70
C GLY A 504 -25.50 -3.11 -14.89
N TYR A 505 -24.58 -3.83 -15.54
CA TYR A 505 -23.34 -4.26 -14.92
C TYR A 505 -22.40 -3.06 -14.75
N ILE A 506 -21.75 -2.99 -13.59
CA ILE A 506 -20.80 -1.92 -13.27
C ILE A 506 -19.37 -2.43 -13.24
N LYS A 507 -19.18 -3.76 -13.15
CA LYS A 507 -17.86 -4.37 -13.07
C LYS A 507 -17.89 -5.85 -13.46
N ILE A 508 -16.82 -6.33 -14.06
CA ILE A 508 -16.59 -7.74 -14.38
C ILE A 508 -15.38 -8.22 -13.59
N TYR A 509 -15.41 -9.50 -13.21
CA TYR A 509 -14.38 -10.25 -12.53
C TYR A 509 -14.14 -11.56 -13.26
N SER A 510 -13.00 -12.21 -13.07
CA SER A 510 -12.67 -13.47 -13.71
C SER A 510 -11.79 -14.38 -12.84
N THR A 511 -11.92 -15.67 -13.13
CA THR A 511 -10.94 -16.71 -12.82
C THR A 511 -10.04 -16.92 -14.06
N ALA A 512 -9.26 -18.00 -14.11
CA ALA A 512 -8.44 -18.32 -15.28
C ALA A 512 -9.28 -18.54 -16.55
N THR A 513 -10.53 -18.97 -16.41
CA THR A 513 -11.39 -19.44 -17.50
C THR A 513 -12.86 -19.02 -17.40
N ALA A 514 -13.32 -18.42 -16.30
CA ALA A 514 -14.71 -17.95 -16.17
C ALA A 514 -14.81 -16.47 -15.80
N PHE A 515 -15.99 -15.88 -16.02
CA PHE A 515 -16.28 -14.49 -15.65
C PHE A 515 -17.46 -14.38 -14.67
N ALA A 516 -17.45 -13.32 -13.87
CA ALA A 516 -18.51 -12.90 -12.97
C ALA A 516 -18.77 -11.38 -13.09
N ALA A 517 -19.96 -10.96 -13.51
CA ALA A 517 -20.37 -9.56 -13.62
C ALA A 517 -21.25 -9.12 -12.45
N LEU A 518 -20.92 -7.96 -11.88
CA LEU A 518 -21.55 -7.36 -10.70
C LEU A 518 -22.39 -6.14 -11.10
N LYS A 519 -23.62 -6.06 -10.57
CA LYS A 519 -24.49 -4.89 -10.71
C LYS A 519 -24.43 -3.97 -9.48
N ALA A 520 -24.97 -2.75 -9.62
CA ALA A 520 -25.01 -1.76 -8.53
C ALA A 520 -25.85 -2.21 -7.32
N ASP A 521 -26.87 -3.04 -7.52
CA ASP A 521 -27.66 -3.64 -6.43
C ASP A 521 -26.95 -4.84 -5.75
N GLY A 522 -25.77 -5.18 -6.23
CA GLY A 522 -24.96 -6.28 -5.74
C GLY A 522 -25.39 -7.66 -6.24
N SER A 523 -26.25 -7.76 -7.25
CA SER A 523 -26.51 -9.05 -7.93
C SER A 523 -25.34 -9.44 -8.84
N ILE A 524 -25.14 -10.76 -8.99
CA ILE A 524 -24.02 -11.34 -9.74
C ILE A 524 -24.55 -12.26 -10.85
N LYS A 525 -23.95 -12.17 -12.04
CA LYS A 525 -24.11 -13.16 -13.11
C LYS A 525 -22.75 -13.72 -13.51
N VAL A 526 -22.70 -15.02 -13.74
CA VAL A 526 -21.50 -15.75 -14.17
C VAL A 526 -21.76 -16.42 -15.50
N TRP A 527 -20.69 -16.71 -16.23
CA TRP A 527 -20.77 -17.49 -17.46
C TRP A 527 -19.47 -18.25 -17.74
N ASP A 528 -19.59 -19.20 -18.67
CA ASP A 528 -18.54 -20.08 -19.18
C ASP A 528 -18.15 -21.23 -18.23
N ASP A 529 -16.89 -21.65 -18.19
CA ASP A 529 -16.37 -22.80 -17.44
C ASP A 529 -17.05 -23.01 -16.05
N PRO A 530 -17.98 -23.98 -15.94
CA PRO A 530 -18.74 -24.24 -14.72
C PRO A 530 -17.87 -24.65 -13.53
N ASP A 531 -16.79 -25.39 -13.80
CA ASP A 531 -15.87 -25.89 -12.78
C ASP A 531 -15.01 -24.75 -12.22
N SER A 532 -14.81 -23.70 -13.01
CA SER A 532 -14.04 -22.50 -12.61
C SER A 532 -14.91 -21.32 -12.14
N GLY A 533 -16.15 -21.61 -11.72
CA GLY A 533 -17.08 -20.60 -11.19
C GLY A 533 -17.93 -19.87 -12.23
N GLY A 534 -17.95 -20.36 -13.47
CA GLY A 534 -18.82 -19.92 -14.57
C GLY A 534 -20.28 -20.36 -14.42
N ALA A 535 -20.59 -21.13 -13.37
CA ALA A 535 -21.93 -21.52 -12.96
C ALA A 535 -22.16 -21.27 -11.46
N ASN A 536 -23.41 -21.43 -11.00
CA ASN A 536 -23.78 -21.42 -9.59
C ASN A 536 -23.46 -20.11 -8.84
N ALA A 537 -23.59 -18.95 -9.51
CA ALA A 537 -23.51 -17.66 -8.84
C ALA A 537 -24.52 -17.55 -7.67
N PRO A 538 -24.18 -16.81 -6.60
CA PRO A 538 -25.11 -16.55 -5.52
C PRO A 538 -26.38 -15.83 -6.03
N THR A 539 -27.52 -16.20 -5.45
CA THR A 539 -28.85 -15.72 -5.90
C THR A 539 -29.32 -14.48 -5.14
N ASP A 540 -28.72 -14.20 -3.99
CA ASP A 540 -28.98 -13.04 -3.18
C ASP A 540 -28.17 -11.81 -3.63
N LYS A 541 -28.45 -10.66 -3.01
CA LYS A 541 -27.95 -9.34 -3.41
C LYS A 541 -27.08 -8.69 -2.34
N GLY A 542 -26.58 -7.49 -2.62
CA GLY A 542 -25.81 -6.69 -1.68
C GLY A 542 -24.31 -7.00 -1.65
N TYR A 543 -23.81 -7.79 -2.61
CA TYR A 543 -22.39 -7.93 -2.84
C TYR A 543 -21.79 -6.63 -3.37
N ILE A 544 -20.58 -6.35 -2.94
CA ILE A 544 -19.89 -5.08 -3.24
C ILE A 544 -18.57 -5.29 -3.97
N LYS A 545 -18.04 -6.51 -3.92
CA LYS A 545 -16.76 -6.88 -4.50
C LYS A 545 -16.66 -8.39 -4.62
N ILE A 546 -16.09 -8.84 -5.72
CA ILE A 546 -15.73 -10.24 -5.96
C ILE A 546 -14.21 -10.35 -5.97
N TYR A 547 -13.70 -11.46 -5.49
CA TYR A 547 -12.30 -11.87 -5.47
C TYR A 547 -12.20 -13.25 -6.11
N SER A 548 -11.03 -13.62 -6.61
CA SER A 548 -10.84 -14.89 -7.32
C SER A 548 -9.51 -15.55 -6.93
N THR A 549 -9.53 -16.88 -6.92
CA THR A 549 -8.35 -17.74 -7.11
C THR A 549 -8.27 -18.13 -8.59
N ALA A 550 -7.48 -19.15 -8.93
CA ALA A 550 -7.40 -19.63 -10.30
C ALA A 550 -8.73 -20.14 -10.85
N TYR A 551 -9.55 -20.78 -10.01
CA TYR A 551 -10.77 -21.49 -10.45
C TYR A 551 -11.97 -21.28 -9.50
N SER A 552 -11.87 -20.34 -8.56
CA SER A 552 -12.97 -20.04 -7.63
C SER A 552 -13.16 -18.56 -7.41
N PHE A 553 -14.37 -18.18 -7.00
CA PHE A 553 -14.74 -16.83 -6.60
C PHE A 553 -15.14 -16.76 -5.13
N ALA A 554 -14.89 -15.59 -4.53
CA ALA A 554 -15.38 -15.19 -3.22
C ALA A 554 -15.98 -13.77 -3.31
N ALA A 555 -17.28 -13.63 -3.03
CA ALA A 555 -17.97 -12.34 -3.01
C ALA A 555 -18.16 -11.83 -1.58
N LEU A 556 -17.82 -10.55 -1.37
CA LEU A 556 -17.90 -9.85 -0.10
C LEU A 556 -19.12 -8.92 -0.10
N LYS A 557 -19.87 -8.90 1.00
CA LYS A 557 -20.96 -7.95 1.26
C LYS A 557 -20.54 -6.78 2.14
N ALA A 558 -21.44 -5.81 2.25
CA ALA A 558 -21.20 -4.60 3.02
C ALA A 558 -21.01 -4.81 4.53
N ASP A 559 -21.65 -5.82 5.10
CA ASP A 559 -21.51 -6.21 6.50
C ASP A 559 -20.29 -7.13 6.74
N GLY A 560 -19.54 -7.43 5.67
CA GLY A 560 -18.38 -8.31 5.70
C GLY A 560 -18.70 -9.79 5.63
N SER A 561 -19.94 -10.22 5.35
CA SER A 561 -20.21 -11.63 5.05
C SER A 561 -19.61 -12.04 3.71
N ILE A 562 -19.17 -13.30 3.60
CA ILE A 562 -18.52 -13.86 2.41
C ILE A 562 -19.36 -15.00 1.85
N THR A 563 -19.43 -15.09 0.52
CA THR A 563 -20.02 -16.24 -0.19
C THR A 563 -19.04 -16.71 -1.26
N VAL A 564 -18.85 -18.01 -1.40
CA VAL A 564 -17.89 -18.61 -2.33
C VAL A 564 -18.58 -19.55 -3.31
N TRP A 565 -18.02 -19.70 -4.50
CA TRP A 565 -18.45 -20.68 -5.51
C TRP A 565 -17.30 -20.98 -6.49
N GLY A 566 -17.43 -22.06 -7.26
CA GLY A 566 -16.40 -22.57 -8.17
C GLY A 566 -15.78 -23.87 -7.65
N ASP A 567 -14.56 -24.17 -8.07
CA ASP A 567 -13.89 -25.43 -7.74
C ASP A 567 -13.66 -25.60 -6.22
N SER A 568 -13.98 -26.79 -5.72
CA SER A 568 -13.90 -27.09 -4.29
C SER A 568 -12.47 -27.06 -3.73
N PHE A 569 -11.47 -27.44 -4.52
CA PHE A 569 -10.06 -27.49 -4.09
C PHE A 569 -9.42 -26.10 -4.04
N THR A 570 -9.91 -25.16 -4.85
CA THR A 570 -9.40 -23.79 -4.94
C THR A 570 -10.21 -22.76 -4.13
N GLY A 571 -11.03 -23.23 -3.19
CA GLY A 571 -11.73 -22.40 -2.22
C GLY A 571 -13.16 -21.98 -2.59
N GLY A 572 -13.71 -22.54 -3.67
CA GLY A 572 -15.10 -22.36 -4.10
C GLY A 572 -16.09 -23.34 -3.46
N GLY A 573 -15.58 -24.35 -2.76
CA GLY A 573 -16.40 -25.34 -2.04
C GLY A 573 -16.95 -24.79 -0.73
N ASN A 574 -18.16 -25.22 -0.36
CA ASN A 574 -18.76 -24.92 0.94
C ASN A 574 -18.19 -25.84 2.02
N THR A 575 -16.94 -25.60 2.42
CA THR A 575 -16.24 -26.33 3.48
C THR A 575 -16.40 -25.62 4.83
N SER A 576 -16.19 -26.34 5.94
CA SER A 576 -16.24 -25.75 7.29
C SER A 576 -15.18 -24.67 7.55
N SER A 577 -14.16 -24.58 6.69
CA SER A 577 -13.14 -23.53 6.73
C SER A 577 -13.58 -22.20 6.11
N VAL A 578 -14.66 -22.17 5.33
CA VAL A 578 -15.21 -20.93 4.79
C VAL A 578 -15.80 -20.10 5.93
N PRO A 579 -15.43 -18.82 6.06
CA PRO A 579 -15.97 -17.96 7.11
C PRO A 579 -17.49 -17.81 7.02
N THR A 580 -18.17 -18.04 8.14
CA THR A 580 -19.63 -17.84 8.28
C THR A 580 -20.00 -16.59 9.08
N ASP A 581 -19.01 -15.97 9.71
CA ASP A 581 -19.15 -14.74 10.46
C ASP A 581 -18.93 -13.49 9.59
N LYS A 582 -19.05 -12.31 10.21
CA LYS A 582 -19.10 -11.00 9.55
C LYS A 582 -17.89 -10.13 9.91
N GLY A 583 -17.81 -8.94 9.31
CA GLY A 583 -16.79 -7.95 9.64
C GLY A 583 -15.49 -8.06 8.84
N TYR A 584 -15.44 -8.93 7.83
CA TYR A 584 -14.36 -8.94 6.86
C TYR A 584 -14.41 -7.68 5.99
N ILE A 585 -13.24 -7.11 5.74
CA ILE A 585 -13.09 -5.85 5.01
C ILE A 585 -12.38 -6.06 3.66
N LYS A 586 -11.60 -7.14 3.54
CA LYS A 586 -10.82 -7.45 2.34
C LYS A 586 -10.50 -8.93 2.25
N ILE A 587 -10.43 -9.46 1.04
CA ILE A 587 -10.00 -10.83 0.75
C ILE A 587 -8.74 -10.75 -0.10
N TYR A 588 -7.83 -11.67 0.15
CA TYR A 588 -6.59 -11.90 -0.58
C TYR A 588 -6.59 -13.33 -1.12
N SER A 589 -5.77 -13.61 -2.13
CA SER A 589 -5.70 -14.94 -2.73
C SER A 589 -4.28 -15.31 -3.16
N THR A 590 -4.00 -16.60 -3.09
CA THR A 590 -2.97 -17.28 -3.88
C THR A 590 -3.63 -17.92 -5.11
N ALA A 591 -2.92 -18.73 -5.89
CA ALA A 591 -3.54 -19.42 -7.02
C ALA A 591 -4.68 -20.36 -6.60
N THR A 592 -4.68 -20.89 -5.38
CA THR A 592 -5.67 -21.89 -4.95
C THR A 592 -6.25 -21.69 -3.54
N ALA A 593 -5.89 -20.60 -2.85
CA ALA A 593 -6.42 -20.32 -1.51
C ALA A 593 -6.82 -18.85 -1.34
N PHE A 594 -7.71 -18.60 -0.40
CA PHE A 594 -8.12 -17.27 0.03
C PHE A 594 -7.67 -16.98 1.47
N ALA A 595 -7.45 -15.70 1.77
CA ALA A 595 -7.24 -15.18 3.12
C ALA A 595 -8.05 -13.89 3.31
N ALA A 596 -9.04 -13.89 4.19
CA ALA A 596 -9.87 -12.72 4.50
C ALA A 596 -9.38 -12.02 5.76
N LEU A 597 -9.30 -10.68 5.68
CA LEU A 597 -8.84 -9.78 6.72
C LEU A 597 -10.05 -9.05 7.33
N LYS A 598 -10.14 -9.02 8.66
CA LYS A 598 -11.12 -8.22 9.41
C LYS A 598 -10.56 -6.86 9.81
N ALA A 599 -11.45 -5.97 10.25
CA ALA A 599 -11.10 -4.62 10.68
C ALA A 599 -10.14 -4.60 11.90
N ASP A 600 -10.26 -5.56 12.82
CA ASP A 600 -9.33 -5.72 13.94
C ASP A 600 -7.96 -6.26 13.51
N GLY A 601 -7.81 -6.65 12.25
CA GLY A 601 -6.60 -7.23 11.68
C GLY A 601 -6.46 -8.73 11.92
N SER A 602 -7.51 -9.45 12.35
CA SER A 602 -7.53 -10.92 12.35
C SER A 602 -7.74 -11.49 10.95
N ILE A 603 -7.22 -12.70 10.72
CA ILE A 603 -7.17 -13.34 9.40
C ILE A 603 -7.82 -14.71 9.45
N THR A 604 -8.61 -15.04 8.42
CA THR A 604 -9.14 -16.40 8.21
C THR A 604 -8.80 -16.84 6.80
N ALA A 605 -8.24 -18.04 6.65
CA ALA A 605 -7.89 -18.61 5.35
C ALA A 605 -8.65 -19.90 5.05
N TRP A 606 -8.89 -20.16 3.76
CA TRP A 606 -9.56 -21.36 3.26
C TRP A 606 -9.11 -21.68 1.82
N GLY A 607 -9.46 -22.86 1.31
CA GLY A 607 -9.03 -23.37 0.00
C GLY A 607 -7.84 -24.32 0.10
N GLY A 608 -6.97 -24.34 -0.92
CA GLY A 608 -5.85 -25.29 -1.01
C GLY A 608 -4.88 -25.19 0.17
N SER A 609 -4.76 -26.27 0.95
CA SER A 609 -3.89 -26.34 2.13
C SER A 609 -2.43 -26.05 1.80
N ASN A 610 -1.93 -26.64 0.70
CA ASN A 610 -0.58 -26.41 0.15
C ASN A 610 -0.42 -25.02 -0.49
N SER A 611 -1.35 -24.09 -0.28
CA SER A 611 -1.29 -22.73 -0.82
C SER A 611 -1.71 -21.67 0.20
N GLY A 612 -1.65 -22.02 1.49
CA GLY A 612 -1.99 -21.13 2.59
C GLY A 612 -3.49 -21.06 2.90
N GLY A 613 -4.27 -22.03 2.41
CA GLY A 613 -5.69 -22.19 2.75
C GLY A 613 -5.93 -22.72 4.17
N THR A 614 -4.87 -23.08 4.89
CA THR A 614 -4.86 -23.42 6.31
C THR A 614 -3.80 -22.62 7.04
N ASP A 615 -3.80 -22.67 8.37
CA ASP A 615 -2.72 -22.14 9.22
C ASP A 615 -2.49 -20.62 9.09
N ALA A 616 -3.57 -19.88 8.81
CA ALA A 616 -3.56 -18.42 8.93
C ALA A 616 -3.08 -18.01 10.34
N PRO A 617 -2.31 -16.92 10.44
CA PRO A 617 -1.71 -16.53 11.71
C PRO A 617 -2.77 -16.18 12.74
N SER A 618 -2.56 -16.63 13.98
CA SER A 618 -3.41 -16.26 15.11
C SER A 618 -3.15 -14.81 15.54
N GLY A 619 -4.16 -14.21 16.18
CA GLY A 619 -4.10 -12.83 16.68
C GLY A 619 -4.65 -11.79 15.71
N SER A 620 -4.39 -10.52 16.04
CA SER A 620 -4.97 -9.35 15.37
C SER A 620 -3.89 -8.29 15.08
N GLY A 621 -4.28 -7.17 14.48
CA GLY A 621 -3.39 -6.04 14.15
C GLY A 621 -2.65 -6.18 12.81
N TYR A 622 -2.95 -7.18 11.99
CA TYR A 622 -2.48 -7.21 10.61
C TYR A 622 -3.22 -6.15 9.80
N THR A 623 -2.49 -5.47 8.93
CA THR A 623 -3.00 -4.35 8.13
C THR A 623 -3.06 -4.67 6.65
N LYS A 624 -2.24 -5.61 6.19
CA LYS A 624 -2.15 -6.01 4.79
C LYS A 624 -1.62 -7.43 4.66
N ILE A 625 -2.08 -8.13 3.62
CA ILE A 625 -1.57 -9.44 3.22
C ILE A 625 -0.98 -9.31 1.81
N TYR A 626 0.08 -10.05 1.55
CA TYR A 626 0.76 -10.19 0.26
C TYR A 626 0.82 -11.69 -0.03
N SER A 627 0.85 -12.08 -1.30
CA SER A 627 0.89 -13.49 -1.71
C SER A 627 1.98 -13.76 -2.74
N THR A 628 2.45 -15.00 -2.81
CA THR A 628 3.04 -15.62 -4.00
C THR A 628 2.00 -16.56 -4.61
N GLU A 629 2.38 -17.43 -5.55
CA GLU A 629 1.43 -18.40 -6.12
C GLU A 629 0.87 -19.37 -5.06
N ARG A 630 1.61 -19.67 -3.98
CA ARG A 630 1.24 -20.70 -2.98
C ARG A 630 1.57 -20.33 -1.53
N ALA A 631 1.88 -19.07 -1.24
CA ALA A 631 2.12 -18.62 0.12
C ALA A 631 1.56 -17.22 0.35
N PHE A 632 1.31 -16.91 1.61
CA PHE A 632 0.92 -15.58 2.06
C PHE A 632 1.95 -15.02 3.05
N VAL A 633 2.01 -13.70 3.14
CA VAL A 633 2.65 -12.96 4.22
C VAL A 633 1.76 -11.81 4.66
N ALA A 634 1.46 -11.75 5.96
CA ALA A 634 0.71 -10.68 6.58
C ALA A 634 1.65 -9.71 7.29
N VAL A 635 1.32 -8.42 7.25
CA VAL A 635 2.14 -7.32 7.75
C VAL A 635 1.36 -6.51 8.77
N LYS A 636 1.96 -6.25 9.94
CA LYS A 636 1.40 -5.35 10.95
C LYS A 636 1.90 -3.92 10.75
N ALA A 637 1.28 -2.96 11.43
CA ALA A 637 1.64 -1.55 11.32
C ALA A 637 3.10 -1.27 11.70
N ASP A 638 3.66 -2.04 12.65
CA ASP A 638 5.06 -1.96 13.08
C ASP A 638 6.08 -2.55 12.07
N GLY A 639 5.60 -3.06 10.93
CA GLY A 639 6.43 -3.70 9.91
C GLY A 639 6.78 -5.16 10.23
N SER A 640 6.31 -5.72 11.35
CA SER A 640 6.45 -7.15 11.62
C SER A 640 5.63 -7.96 10.62
N ILE A 641 6.17 -9.11 10.24
CA ILE A 641 5.60 -9.98 9.22
C ILE A 641 5.39 -11.40 9.73
N THR A 642 4.38 -12.08 9.19
CA THR A 642 4.13 -13.51 9.44
C THR A 642 3.73 -14.17 8.13
N ALA A 643 4.47 -15.19 7.72
CA ALA A 643 4.20 -15.94 6.50
C ALA A 643 3.63 -17.33 6.80
N TRP A 644 2.81 -17.83 5.88
CA TRP A 644 2.25 -19.18 5.93
C TRP A 644 1.97 -19.70 4.51
N GLY A 645 1.68 -21.00 4.38
CA GLY A 645 1.56 -21.70 3.09
C GLY A 645 2.81 -22.50 2.73
N ASP A 646 3.02 -22.76 1.44
CA ASP A 646 4.14 -23.61 0.99
C ASP A 646 5.50 -22.94 1.27
N SER A 647 6.37 -23.63 2.03
CA SER A 647 7.67 -23.11 2.44
C SER A 647 8.60 -22.83 1.27
N THR A 648 8.50 -23.59 0.18
CA THR A 648 9.29 -23.39 -1.05
C THR A 648 8.81 -22.18 -1.86
N TYR A 649 7.61 -21.66 -1.55
CA TYR A 649 7.00 -20.47 -2.14
C TYR A 649 7.06 -19.25 -1.21
N GLY A 650 7.84 -19.33 -0.12
CA GLY A 650 7.98 -18.24 0.84
C GLY A 650 7.00 -18.27 2.01
N GLY A 651 6.29 -19.39 2.22
CA GLY A 651 5.39 -19.60 3.36
C GLY A 651 6.08 -19.74 4.71
N THR A 652 7.41 -19.58 4.78
CA THR A 652 8.17 -19.56 6.02
C THR A 652 9.22 -18.45 5.96
N ILE A 653 9.26 -17.61 6.99
CA ILE A 653 10.26 -16.54 7.12
C ILE A 653 11.54 -17.12 7.71
N PRO A 654 12.70 -16.98 7.04
CA PRO A 654 14.00 -17.36 7.60
C PRO A 654 14.28 -16.67 8.94
N THR A 655 14.89 -17.40 9.87
CA THR A 655 15.27 -16.88 11.21
C THR A 655 16.22 -15.68 11.12
N SER A 656 17.03 -15.58 10.08
CA SER A 656 17.92 -14.44 9.80
C SER A 656 17.18 -13.13 9.49
N ILE A 657 15.95 -13.21 9.00
CA ILE A 657 15.07 -12.04 8.75
C ILE A 657 14.29 -11.68 10.02
N ASN A 658 14.02 -12.68 10.87
CA ASN A 658 13.29 -12.55 12.14
C ASN A 658 14.17 -12.13 13.32
N ALA A 659 15.36 -11.56 13.07
CA ALA A 659 16.22 -11.02 14.12
C ALA A 659 15.56 -9.81 14.78
N LYS A 660 14.61 -10.07 15.68
CA LYS A 660 14.20 -9.16 16.73
C LYS A 660 15.48 -8.72 17.43
N VAL A 661 15.65 -7.41 17.59
CA VAL A 661 16.46 -6.89 18.69
C VAL A 661 15.77 -7.35 19.95
N VAL A 662 16.16 -8.52 20.47
CA VAL A 662 15.70 -8.96 21.79
C VAL A 662 16.54 -8.19 22.79
N SER A 663 16.00 -7.08 23.29
CA SER A 663 16.54 -6.42 24.48
C SER A 663 16.29 -7.34 25.67
N TYR A 664 17.31 -8.09 26.09
CA TYR A 664 17.29 -8.79 27.36
C TYR A 664 17.73 -7.84 28.48
N THR A 665 17.00 -7.84 29.59
CA THR A 665 17.52 -7.41 30.89
C THR A 665 18.13 -8.64 31.53
N MET A 666 19.46 -8.74 31.59
CA MET A 666 20.14 -9.90 32.19
C MET A 666 20.69 -9.56 33.58
N ASN A 667 20.37 -10.41 34.55
CA ASN A 667 20.93 -10.39 35.91
C ASN A 667 21.93 -11.55 36.04
N GLY A 668 23.17 -11.41 35.55
CA GLY A 668 24.23 -12.41 35.74
C GLY A 668 25.45 -12.27 34.81
N ASP A 669 26.57 -12.92 35.21
CA ASP A 669 27.83 -12.97 34.44
C ASP A 669 27.75 -13.96 33.26
N ILE A 670 28.53 -13.71 32.19
CA ILE A 670 28.60 -14.56 30.99
C ILE A 670 29.98 -15.21 30.88
N SER A 671 30.02 -16.52 30.63
CA SER A 671 31.23 -17.24 30.19
C SER A 671 30.99 -17.89 28.83
N VAL A 672 31.96 -17.77 27.91
CA VAL A 672 31.94 -18.43 26.60
C VAL A 672 33.22 -19.23 26.43
N ASP A 673 33.08 -20.54 26.17
CA ASP A 673 34.18 -21.42 25.83
C ASP A 673 34.32 -21.49 24.29
N ILE A 674 35.52 -21.22 23.78
CA ILE A 674 35.83 -21.26 22.35
C ILE A 674 36.88 -22.36 22.12
N GLU A 675 36.54 -23.38 21.33
CA GLU A 675 37.52 -24.39 20.90
C GLU A 675 38.38 -23.89 19.71
N PRO A 676 39.65 -24.32 19.59
CA PRO A 676 40.52 -23.90 18.50
C PRO A 676 40.03 -24.41 17.13
N ILE A 677 40.00 -23.52 16.14
CA ILE A 677 39.85 -23.91 14.73
C ILE A 677 41.20 -24.46 14.25
N HIS A 678 41.26 -25.73 13.87
CA HIS A 678 42.41 -26.26 13.13
C HIS A 678 42.59 -25.47 11.82
N ARG A 679 43.69 -24.72 11.70
CA ARG A 679 44.15 -24.18 10.42
C ARG A 679 45.49 -24.79 10.06
N THR A 680 45.49 -25.53 8.95
CA THR A 680 46.67 -25.84 8.18
C THR A 680 47.04 -24.59 7.36
N THR A 681 48.32 -24.19 7.44
CA THR A 681 49.01 -23.09 6.73
C THR A 681 49.19 -21.78 7.50
N GLY A 682 50.47 -21.45 7.71
CA GLY A 682 50.95 -20.35 8.53
C GLY A 682 51.00 -19.03 7.77
N HIS A 683 50.15 -18.09 8.16
CA HIS A 683 50.43 -16.66 8.04
C HIS A 683 49.98 -15.98 9.35
N LYS A 684 50.90 -15.22 9.95
CA LYS A 684 50.67 -14.43 11.16
C LYS A 684 49.88 -13.16 10.81
N SER A 685 48.81 -12.88 11.54
CA SER A 685 48.16 -11.56 11.55
C SER A 685 47.99 -11.12 12.99
N ALA A 686 48.56 -9.97 13.33
CA ALA A 686 48.44 -9.32 14.63
C ALA A 686 47.23 -8.39 14.61
N ALA A 687 46.23 -8.66 15.45
CA ALA A 687 45.27 -7.66 15.95
C ALA A 687 44.36 -8.28 17.01
N PHE A 688 44.82 -8.39 18.27
CA PHE A 688 43.98 -8.27 19.47
C PHE A 688 44.87 -7.80 20.62
N VAL A 689 44.37 -6.86 21.41
CA VAL A 689 45.09 -6.20 22.50
C VAL A 689 45.30 -7.17 23.67
N GLY A 690 46.57 -7.39 24.04
CA GLY A 690 46.98 -7.94 25.33
C GLY A 690 47.07 -9.47 25.43
N GLY A 691 48.25 -10.03 25.11
CA GLY A 691 48.66 -11.39 25.50
C GLY A 691 49.22 -12.24 24.37
N TYR A 692 50.36 -12.89 24.61
CA TYR A 692 50.92 -13.92 23.73
C TYR A 692 50.10 -15.21 23.89
N ASN A 693 49.48 -15.72 22.83
CA ASN A 693 48.90 -17.07 22.82
C ASN A 693 49.77 -18.03 22.01
N THR A 694 50.17 -19.12 22.65
CA THR A 694 50.70 -20.33 22.01
C THR A 694 49.58 -21.07 21.29
N ILE A 695 49.92 -21.67 20.15
CA ILE A 695 49.04 -22.54 19.35
C ILE A 695 48.49 -23.67 20.26
N ASP A 696 47.18 -23.95 20.15
CA ASP A 696 46.43 -25.07 20.75
C ASP A 696 46.01 -25.02 22.24
N ALA A 697 45.88 -23.84 22.87
CA ALA A 697 45.21 -23.73 24.18
C ALA A 697 43.75 -23.21 24.06
N PRO A 698 42.75 -23.84 24.72
CA PRO A 698 41.38 -23.30 24.76
C PRO A 698 41.38 -21.94 25.45
N THR A 699 40.80 -20.93 24.79
CA THR A 699 40.73 -19.57 25.33
C THR A 699 39.37 -19.37 25.98
N ARG A 700 39.34 -19.33 27.32
CA ARG A 700 38.14 -18.96 28.08
C ARG A 700 38.13 -17.45 28.28
N MET A 701 37.16 -16.76 27.69
CA MET A 701 36.93 -15.34 27.94
C MET A 701 35.85 -15.19 29.01
N THR A 702 36.25 -14.61 30.15
CA THR A 702 35.35 -14.29 31.25
C THR A 702 35.26 -12.77 31.37
N TRP A 703 34.07 -12.21 31.22
CA TRP A 703 33.82 -10.80 31.51
C TRP A 703 33.12 -10.70 32.87
N SER A 704 33.82 -10.18 33.88
CA SER A 704 33.20 -9.86 35.17
C SER A 704 32.53 -8.49 35.09
N LEU A 705 31.23 -8.42 35.36
CA LEU A 705 30.53 -7.16 35.54
C LEU A 705 30.88 -6.58 36.92
N ASN A 706 31.91 -5.75 37.00
CA ASN A 706 32.03 -4.86 38.17
C ASN A 706 30.86 -3.86 38.12
N ALA A 707 30.08 -3.86 39.20
CA ALA A 707 28.84 -3.10 39.35
C ALA A 707 29.01 -1.64 38.87
N GLY A 708 28.39 -1.30 37.73
CA GLY A 708 28.37 0.07 37.23
C GLY A 708 28.06 0.27 35.75
N LEU A 709 28.15 -0.76 34.90
CA LEU A 709 27.82 -0.66 33.48
C LEU A 709 26.53 -1.42 33.17
N SER A 710 25.46 -0.72 32.82
CA SER A 710 24.12 -1.30 32.62
C SER A 710 23.79 -1.72 31.18
N LYS A 711 24.65 -1.44 30.19
CA LYS A 711 24.50 -1.90 28.81
C LYS A 711 25.86 -2.04 28.12
N PHE A 712 26.11 -3.19 27.50
CA PHE A 712 27.14 -3.37 26.48
C PHE A 712 26.52 -4.12 25.29
N SER A 713 26.98 -3.79 24.08
CA SER A 713 26.61 -4.49 22.84
C SER A 713 27.77 -5.40 22.44
N VAL A 714 27.56 -6.71 22.38
CA VAL A 714 28.53 -7.64 21.81
C VAL A 714 28.08 -8.00 20.40
N VAL A 715 28.79 -7.49 19.39
CA VAL A 715 28.57 -7.85 17.99
C VAL A 715 29.42 -9.09 17.69
N PHE A 716 28.81 -10.27 17.70
CA PHE A 716 29.46 -11.45 17.15
C PHE A 716 29.40 -11.40 15.63
N THR A 717 30.51 -11.09 14.99
CA THR A 717 30.69 -11.39 13.56
C THR A 717 31.51 -12.66 13.46
N ILE A 718 30.88 -13.84 13.57
CA ILE A 718 31.57 -15.12 13.41
C ILE A 718 30.67 -16.09 12.63
N TRP A 719 31.17 -16.56 11.49
CA TRP A 719 30.68 -17.78 10.84
C TRP A 719 31.11 -18.97 11.71
N ILE A 720 30.21 -19.72 12.35
CA ILE A 720 30.32 -21.15 12.76
C ILE A 720 29.04 -21.62 13.49
N ARG A 721 28.70 -22.91 13.32
CA ARG A 721 27.59 -23.66 13.96
C ARG A 721 27.66 -23.63 15.50
N VAL A 722 26.57 -23.24 16.15
CA VAL A 722 26.36 -23.36 17.60
C VAL A 722 25.64 -24.67 17.90
N GLN A 723 26.19 -25.52 18.79
CA GLN A 723 25.59 -26.83 19.13
C GLN A 723 24.99 -26.95 20.55
N SER A 724 25.22 -26.03 21.50
CA SER A 724 24.35 -25.89 22.68
C SER A 724 24.60 -24.59 23.47
N ILE A 725 23.56 -24.10 24.15
CA ILE A 725 23.63 -23.06 25.19
C ILE A 725 23.24 -23.75 26.51
N ARG A 726 24.02 -23.59 27.58
CA ARG A 726 23.63 -23.99 28.93
C ARG A 726 23.59 -22.77 29.85
N PHE A 727 22.55 -22.70 30.67
CA PHE A 727 22.35 -21.70 31.72
C PHE A 727 22.80 -22.31 33.06
N THR A 728 23.56 -21.56 33.87
CA THR A 728 23.82 -21.86 35.28
C THR A 728 23.47 -20.66 36.13
#